data_AF-A0A1A8WQF8-F1
#
_entry.id   AF-A0A1A8WQF8-F1
#
_cell.length_a   1.000
_cell.length_b   1.000
_cell.length_c   1.000
_cell.angle_alpha   90.00
_cell.angle_beta   90.00
_cell.angle_gamma   90.00
#
_symmetry.space_group_name_H-M   'P 1'
#
loop_
_entity.id
_entity.type
_entity.pdbx_description
1 polymer ?
#
loop_
_entity_poly.entity_id
_entity_poly.type
_entity_poly.pdbx_seq_one_letter_code
_entity_poly.pdbx_strand_id
1 'polypeptide(L)'
;INTSFVLYVQEKTSGRALKAEPNLGAKPRRGRSGGKLDSAAAEASSKYSTVYFHPIAMSQFLIEQIRYMHEEIELMEKAIAELIEEKVQNSRRNILYDYAISYLVEKIQTKSRLLLQLYNDEDNLKKEEMQYISGRTNEEKSDVWKNYYERIKYIRDYHKKTNIKKIEVKNYKTYKNEALKENNLKESFSPMEKKGKYVDMNKFYNDFVNIKKVKEFRVSLFKKKEITSKKKKKNISDGKTNGEDGKKNIKSYNGGELSDFREMDLVTYLHNFTRFSYIPRYCKYRNEQYKEYLHNLLTYLVSFFTRINILVNCEKTMKQYEQEFSDKFSSKELKQWEKYTYDLDFYCNINDRLYASEGTYKCYLNSKNYNEDMKKYLKKKYTVEELEERKKKIEKEDEEMAKQEFLIECYHTLLNKIFQKTIQNIQRKQAFTVDEMEKRKRAERRAERKAELKAEEKAEHVLSIQDDVRHGNNQTMEGFLQQHSSFSSSDYDSSDVSDVGTNEEEDGEEENEDDDDKPIYNPLNLPLGYDNKPIPYWLYKLHGLSKEYKCEICGNYSYFGRATFEKHFYEWRHSFGMKCLNIPNTLHFKEITKIDDALNLYEKLKKQTQMNIFKQDQEMECEDSKGNVMNVKAYDDLKRQGLL
;
A
#
# COMPACT_ATOMS: atom_id res chain seq x y z
N ILE A 1 33.12 19.68 -6.55
CA ILE A 1 33.08 19.70 -8.03
C ILE A 1 31.69 20.21 -8.41
N ASN A 2 31.63 21.37 -9.09
CA ASN A 2 30.39 22.11 -9.30
C ASN A 2 29.60 21.57 -10.50
N THR A 3 28.29 21.47 -10.37
CA THR A 3 27.34 21.56 -11.49
C THR A 3 26.17 22.44 -11.09
N SER A 4 26.16 23.66 -11.60
CA SER A 4 25.15 24.69 -11.33
C SER A 4 23.80 24.34 -11.97
N PHE A 5 22.70 24.66 -11.28
CA PHE A 5 21.37 24.73 -11.90
C PHE A 5 20.94 26.20 -11.97
N VAL A 6 20.83 26.72 -13.19
CA VAL A 6 20.38 28.08 -13.47
C VAL A 6 18.88 28.07 -13.66
N LEU A 7 18.13 28.81 -12.84
CA LEU A 7 16.70 29.03 -13.05
C LEU A 7 16.47 30.24 -13.95
N TYR A 8 15.82 29.99 -15.09
CA TYR A 8 15.40 31.00 -16.05
C TYR A 8 14.04 31.56 -15.61
N VAL A 9 13.97 32.86 -15.27
CA VAL A 9 12.71 33.58 -15.09
C VAL A 9 12.61 34.64 -16.17
N GLN A 10 11.67 34.47 -17.10
CA GLN A 10 11.38 35.46 -18.13
C GLN A 10 10.47 36.56 -17.58
N GLU A 11 11.04 37.75 -17.37
CA GLU A 11 10.24 38.97 -17.31
C GLU A 11 9.64 39.29 -18.68
N LYS A 12 8.38 39.74 -18.71
CA LYS A 12 7.80 40.41 -19.88
C LYS A 12 7.20 41.75 -19.46
N THR A 13 7.72 42.80 -20.08
CA THR A 13 7.45 44.21 -19.78
C THR A 13 6.21 44.76 -20.51
N SER A 14 5.41 45.56 -19.78
CA SER A 14 4.71 46.79 -20.20
C SER A 14 3.86 46.85 -21.49
N GLY A 15 2.61 47.35 -21.37
CA GLY A 15 1.76 47.71 -22.52
C GLY A 15 0.61 48.70 -22.23
N ARG A 16 0.92 50.00 -22.24
CA ARG A 16 0.05 51.21 -22.46
C ARG A 16 -1.48 51.17 -22.23
N ALA A 17 -1.91 51.94 -21.22
CA ALA A 17 -2.88 53.07 -21.20
C ALA A 17 -4.06 53.18 -22.22
N LEU A 18 -5.23 53.61 -21.72
CA LEU A 18 -6.06 54.71 -22.29
C LEU A 18 -7.12 55.25 -21.28
N LYS A 19 -7.73 56.42 -21.61
CA LYS A 19 -8.51 57.33 -20.74
C LYS A 19 -10.03 57.03 -20.67
N ALA A 20 -10.71 57.47 -19.60
CA ALA A 20 -12.05 58.11 -19.65
C ALA A 20 -12.38 58.87 -18.33
N GLU A 21 -13.20 59.93 -18.41
CA GLU A 21 -13.59 60.84 -17.32
C GLU A 21 -15.06 60.62 -16.84
N PRO A 22 -15.54 61.28 -15.75
CA PRO A 22 -16.71 60.84 -14.98
C PRO A 22 -18.05 61.47 -15.42
N ASN A 23 -19.17 61.00 -14.85
CA ASN A 23 -20.43 61.76 -14.88
C ASN A 23 -21.36 61.52 -13.66
N LEU A 24 -22.32 62.43 -13.49
CA LEU A 24 -23.02 62.74 -12.24
C LEU A 24 -24.41 62.08 -12.08
N GLY A 25 -24.84 61.93 -10.82
CA GLY A 25 -26.17 62.38 -10.37
C GLY A 25 -27.24 61.33 -10.02
N ALA A 26 -27.67 61.30 -8.74
CA ALA A 26 -29.08 61.33 -8.30
C ALA A 26 -29.24 61.28 -6.76
N LYS A 27 -30.29 61.94 -6.24
CA LYS A 27 -30.80 62.03 -4.85
C LYS A 27 -32.33 62.28 -4.96
N PRO A 28 -33.15 62.39 -3.88
CA PRO A 28 -33.16 61.77 -2.54
C PRO A 28 -34.59 61.32 -2.06
N ARG A 29 -34.74 60.80 -0.83
CA ARG A 29 -35.88 60.94 0.14
C ARG A 29 -35.56 60.11 1.41
N ARG A 30 -35.30 60.61 2.63
CA ARG A 30 -35.99 61.49 3.63
C ARG A 30 -36.80 60.73 4.71
N GLY A 31 -36.36 60.85 5.98
CA GLY A 31 -37.03 60.42 7.24
C GLY A 31 -35.99 59.98 8.30
N ARG A 32 -35.42 60.87 9.14
CA ARG A 32 -35.85 61.27 10.51
C ARG A 32 -36.21 60.05 11.40
N SER A 33 -35.59 59.75 12.55
CA SER A 33 -34.53 60.37 13.38
C SER A 33 -33.99 59.31 14.37
N GLY A 34 -32.84 59.44 15.07
CA GLY A 34 -31.82 60.51 15.12
C GLY A 34 -31.35 60.81 16.56
N GLY A 35 -30.14 60.38 16.96
CA GLY A 35 -29.59 60.48 18.32
C GLY A 35 -28.06 60.36 18.36
N LYS A 36 -27.42 61.25 19.13
CA LYS A 36 -25.96 61.49 19.29
C LYS A 36 -25.10 60.24 19.61
N LEU A 37 -23.91 60.12 19.01
CA LEU A 37 -22.59 60.32 19.66
C LEU A 37 -21.41 59.89 18.76
N ASP A 38 -20.52 60.84 18.54
CA ASP A 38 -19.05 60.81 18.42
C ASP A 38 -18.29 59.71 17.65
N SER A 39 -17.48 60.23 16.74
CA SER A 39 -16.44 59.64 15.90
C SER A 39 -15.33 58.86 16.64
N ALA A 40 -15.07 57.62 16.21
CA ALA A 40 -13.73 57.03 16.03
C ALA A 40 -13.82 55.62 15.40
N ALA A 41 -13.96 55.51 14.08
CA ALA A 41 -14.03 54.21 13.39
C ALA A 41 -13.42 54.27 11.98
N ALA A 42 -12.09 54.42 11.92
CA ALA A 42 -11.32 54.34 10.68
C ALA A 42 -9.87 53.89 10.97
N GLU A 43 -9.67 52.62 11.34
CA GLU A 43 -8.42 51.84 11.20
C GLU A 43 -8.59 50.43 11.82
N ALA A 44 -9.20 49.50 11.08
CA ALA A 44 -9.41 48.11 11.55
C ALA A 44 -9.46 47.08 10.41
N SER A 45 -8.41 47.01 9.58
CA SER A 45 -8.15 45.88 8.66
C SER A 45 -6.70 45.84 8.16
N SER A 46 -5.74 45.72 9.08
CA SER A 46 -4.40 45.18 8.80
C SER A 46 -3.70 44.81 10.11
N LYS A 47 -3.82 43.54 10.52
CA LYS A 47 -3.03 42.84 11.56
C LYS A 47 -3.63 41.45 11.83
N TYR A 48 -3.23 40.45 11.04
CA TYR A 48 -3.21 39.03 11.45
C TYR A 48 -2.25 38.25 10.54
N SER A 49 -0.96 38.31 10.86
CA SER A 49 0.03 37.27 10.52
C SER A 49 1.24 37.40 11.45
N THR A 50 0.99 37.50 12.75
CA THR A 50 2.04 37.39 13.76
C THR A 50 2.20 35.92 14.08
N VAL A 51 3.12 35.25 13.37
CA VAL A 51 3.52 33.88 13.72
C VAL A 51 4.20 33.97 15.10
N TYR A 52 3.56 33.38 16.11
CA TYR A 52 4.09 33.34 17.47
C TYR A 52 5.30 32.40 17.54
N PHE A 53 6.49 32.94 17.24
CA PHE A 53 7.75 32.30 17.62
C PHE A 53 7.79 32.13 19.14
N HIS A 54 7.85 30.89 19.61
CA HIS A 54 8.12 30.59 21.02
C HIS A 54 9.56 31.02 21.37
N PRO A 55 9.76 31.94 22.33
CA PRO A 55 11.09 32.43 22.68
C PRO A 55 11.78 31.44 23.63
N ILE A 56 12.39 30.41 23.06
CA ILE A 56 13.64 29.91 23.65
C ILE A 56 14.63 31.07 23.53
N ALA A 57 15.37 31.36 24.61
CA ALA A 57 16.28 32.50 24.69
C ALA A 57 17.49 32.34 23.75
N MET A 58 17.27 32.54 22.45
CA MET A 58 18.31 32.65 21.45
C MET A 58 19.24 33.81 21.81
N SER A 59 20.53 33.56 21.76
CA SER A 59 21.55 34.58 22.02
C SER A 59 21.40 35.75 21.05
N GLN A 60 21.61 36.97 21.52
CA GLN A 60 21.64 38.18 20.66
C GLN A 60 22.81 38.19 19.65
N PHE A 61 23.64 37.14 19.62
CA PHE A 61 24.92 37.08 18.92
C PHE A 61 24.80 36.04 17.81
N LEU A 62 25.01 36.48 16.58
CA LEU A 62 24.88 35.68 15.37
C LEU A 62 25.88 34.52 15.37
N ILE A 63 27.09 34.72 15.92
CA ILE A 63 28.11 33.66 15.97
C ILE A 63 27.65 32.50 16.88
N GLU A 64 27.01 32.79 18.01
CA GLU A 64 26.48 31.74 18.89
C GLU A 64 25.22 31.09 18.30
N GLN A 65 24.37 31.84 17.59
CA GLN A 65 23.28 31.25 16.81
C GLN A 65 23.81 30.28 15.74
N ILE A 66 24.86 30.66 15.01
CA ILE A 66 25.52 29.81 14.01
C ILE A 66 26.11 28.55 14.68
N ARG A 67 26.80 28.70 15.82
CA ARG A 67 27.37 27.56 16.59
C ARG A 67 26.26 26.60 17.05
N TYR A 68 25.20 27.13 17.64
CA TYR A 68 24.05 26.35 18.12
C TYR A 68 23.34 25.61 16.99
N MET A 69 23.13 26.27 15.84
CA MET A 69 22.47 25.66 14.69
C MET A 69 23.29 24.52 14.07
N HIS A 70 24.63 24.62 14.05
CA HIS A 70 25.51 23.52 13.67
C HIS A 70 25.49 22.37 14.69
N GLU A 71 25.55 22.68 15.99
CA GLU A 71 25.44 21.70 17.07
C GLU A 71 24.12 20.91 16.99
N GLU A 72 22.99 21.60 16.75
CA GLU A 72 21.71 20.94 16.56
C GLU A 72 21.66 20.08 15.29
N ILE A 73 22.34 20.45 14.20
CA ILE A 73 22.47 19.61 13.00
C ILE A 73 23.25 18.34 13.32
N GLU A 74 24.42 18.42 13.96
CA GLU A 74 25.19 17.25 14.36
C GLU A 74 24.39 16.31 15.29
N LEU A 75 23.60 16.86 16.21
CA LEU A 75 22.75 16.06 17.12
C LEU A 75 21.61 15.36 16.37
N MET A 76 21.03 15.99 15.35
CA MET A 76 20.03 15.36 14.49
C MET A 76 20.65 14.31 13.56
N GLU A 77 21.86 14.52 13.04
CA GLU A 77 22.61 13.52 12.26
C GLU A 77 22.95 12.28 13.10
N LYS A 78 23.40 12.47 14.35
CA LYS A 78 23.63 11.38 15.32
C LYS A 78 22.33 10.61 15.62
N ALA A 79 21.20 11.31 15.76
CA ALA A 79 19.90 10.67 15.94
C ALA A 79 19.44 9.89 14.68
N ILE A 80 19.71 10.39 13.47
CA ILE A 80 19.46 9.68 12.21
C ILE A 80 20.30 8.40 12.13
N ALA A 81 21.58 8.44 12.50
CA ALA A 81 22.45 7.27 12.48
C ALA A 81 21.92 6.13 13.37
N GLU A 82 21.48 6.45 14.59
CA GLU A 82 20.86 5.50 15.51
C GLU A 82 19.51 4.95 14.98
N LEU A 83 18.66 5.81 14.39
CA LEU A 83 17.41 5.39 13.75
C LEU A 83 17.64 4.45 12.55
N ILE A 84 18.74 4.62 11.81
CA ILE A 84 19.14 3.71 10.73
C ILE A 84 19.59 2.35 11.27
N GLU A 85 20.29 2.32 12.40
CA GLU A 85 20.69 1.07 13.06
C GLU A 85 19.46 0.28 13.57
N GLU A 86 18.54 0.94 14.28
CA GLU A 86 17.27 0.35 14.73
C GLU A 86 16.39 -0.13 13.57
N LYS A 87 16.39 0.60 12.44
CA LYS A 87 15.67 0.22 11.22
C LYS A 87 16.18 -1.10 10.63
N VAL A 88 17.48 -1.36 10.69
CA VAL A 88 18.09 -2.63 10.24
C VAL A 88 17.72 -3.77 11.19
N GLN A 89 17.70 -3.51 12.50
CA GLN A 89 17.31 -4.50 13.51
C GLN A 89 15.80 -4.84 13.44
N ASN A 90 14.93 -3.84 13.29
CA ASN A 90 13.47 -4.00 13.36
C ASN A 90 12.75 -3.71 12.02
N SER A 91 12.82 -4.68 11.13
CA SER A 91 12.16 -4.65 9.80
C SER A 91 10.63 -4.44 9.86
N ARG A 92 9.98 -4.73 10.99
CA ARG A 92 8.53 -4.57 11.17
C ARG A 92 8.11 -3.11 11.33
N ARG A 93 9.01 -2.24 11.82
CA ARG A 93 8.80 -0.79 12.01
C ARG A 93 9.53 0.08 10.99
N ASN A 94 10.11 -0.52 9.96
CA ASN A 94 10.87 0.13 8.87
C ASN A 94 10.27 1.48 8.39
N ILE A 95 8.98 1.51 8.03
CA ILE A 95 8.29 2.73 7.56
C ILE A 95 8.18 3.82 8.66
N LEU A 96 8.08 3.46 9.94
CA LEU A 96 8.10 4.44 11.04
C LEU A 96 9.46 5.14 11.14
N TYR A 97 10.55 4.37 11.04
CA TYR A 97 11.90 4.93 11.03
C TYR A 97 12.14 5.81 9.81
N ASP A 98 11.67 5.42 8.62
CA ASP A 98 11.77 6.25 7.42
C ASP A 98 11.07 7.62 7.56
N TYR A 99 9.89 7.65 8.18
CA TYR A 99 9.19 8.90 8.48
C TYR A 99 9.89 9.75 9.56
N ALA A 100 10.45 9.11 10.60
CA ALA A 100 11.22 9.82 11.64
C ALA A 100 12.52 10.42 11.06
N ILE A 101 13.23 9.67 10.20
CA ILE A 101 14.41 10.16 9.48
C ILE A 101 14.02 11.31 8.54
N SER A 102 12.92 11.19 7.78
CA SER A 102 12.45 12.26 6.89
C SER A 102 12.15 13.56 7.64
N TYR A 103 11.52 13.48 8.82
CA TYR A 103 11.26 14.63 9.69
C TYR A 103 12.55 15.30 10.17
N LEU A 104 13.55 14.52 10.59
CA LEU A 104 14.86 15.05 10.98
C LEU A 104 15.62 15.66 9.78
N VAL A 105 15.54 15.05 8.60
CA VAL A 105 16.13 15.59 7.36
C VAL A 105 15.49 16.92 6.97
N GLU A 106 14.17 17.08 7.09
CA GLU A 106 13.50 18.37 6.85
C GLU A 106 13.93 19.44 7.86
N LYS A 107 14.07 19.08 9.14
CA LYS A 107 14.66 19.97 10.17
C LYS A 107 16.12 20.34 9.86
N ILE A 108 16.95 19.41 9.41
CA ILE A 108 18.33 19.70 8.98
C ILE A 108 18.30 20.67 7.80
N GLN A 109 17.51 20.40 6.75
CA GLN A 109 17.42 21.25 5.56
C GLN A 109 16.94 22.68 5.86
N THR A 110 15.94 22.84 6.72
CA THR A 110 15.43 24.17 7.14
C THR A 110 16.49 24.93 7.94
N LYS A 111 17.18 24.27 8.88
CA LYS A 111 18.29 24.88 9.63
C LYS A 111 19.50 25.21 8.75
N SER A 112 19.88 24.33 7.82
CA SER A 112 20.96 24.59 6.85
C SER A 112 20.63 25.78 5.96
N ARG A 113 19.36 25.94 5.54
CA ARG A 113 18.92 27.09 4.74
C ARG A 113 19.02 28.41 5.52
N LEU A 114 18.64 28.40 6.80
CA LEU A 114 18.82 29.56 7.69
C LEU A 114 20.31 29.85 7.93
N LEU A 115 21.13 28.84 8.18
CA LEU A 115 22.59 28.99 8.27
C LEU A 115 23.18 29.63 7.01
N LEU A 116 22.78 29.21 5.81
CA LEU A 116 23.23 29.82 4.56
C LEU A 116 22.86 31.31 4.47
N GLN A 117 21.67 31.71 4.93
CA GLN A 117 21.29 33.13 5.02
C GLN A 117 22.20 33.89 6.00
N LEU A 118 22.47 33.33 7.19
CA LEU A 118 23.41 33.90 8.18
C LEU A 118 24.87 33.91 7.68
N TYR A 119 25.25 33.03 6.74
CA TYR A 119 26.56 33.04 6.11
C TYR A 119 26.69 34.08 4.99
N ASN A 120 25.63 34.32 4.23
CA ASN A 120 25.57 35.30 3.16
C ASN A 120 25.65 36.75 3.68
N ASP A 121 25.18 37.02 4.90
CA ASP A 121 25.39 38.30 5.62
C ASP A 121 24.89 39.53 4.82
N GLU A 122 23.70 39.41 4.21
CA GLU A 122 23.11 40.46 3.35
C GLU A 122 22.89 41.79 4.11
N ASP A 123 22.66 41.72 5.42
CA ASP A 123 22.50 42.87 6.32
C ASP A 123 23.82 43.35 6.95
N ASN A 124 24.95 42.68 6.68
CA ASN A 124 26.28 42.90 7.27
C ASN A 124 26.36 42.77 8.81
N LEU A 125 25.30 42.31 9.49
CA LEU A 125 25.28 42.26 10.97
C LEU A 125 26.35 41.32 11.53
N LYS A 126 26.66 40.22 10.84
CA LYS A 126 27.72 39.29 11.23
C LYS A 126 29.09 39.93 11.15
N LYS A 127 29.32 40.70 10.09
CA LYS A 127 30.57 41.44 9.87
C LYS A 127 30.74 42.57 10.89
N GLU A 128 29.68 43.27 11.24
CA GLU A 128 29.69 44.27 12.32
C GLU A 128 29.96 43.62 13.69
N GLU A 129 29.30 42.50 14.03
CA GLU A 129 29.57 41.73 15.26
C GLU A 129 31.03 41.26 15.31
N MET A 130 31.56 40.73 14.21
CA MET A 130 32.96 40.28 14.12
C MET A 130 33.94 41.45 14.23
N GLN A 131 33.61 42.63 13.68
CA GLN A 131 34.40 43.85 13.85
C GLN A 131 34.41 44.31 15.31
N TYR A 132 33.26 44.36 15.97
CA TYR A 132 33.11 44.69 17.38
C TYR A 132 33.92 43.74 18.28
N ILE A 133 33.83 42.42 18.06
CA ILE A 133 34.63 41.42 18.77
C ILE A 133 36.14 41.61 18.52
N SER A 134 36.54 41.97 17.30
CA SER A 134 37.94 42.26 16.97
C SER A 134 38.45 43.62 17.50
N GLY A 135 37.64 44.37 18.25
CA GLY A 135 37.97 45.69 18.79
C GLY A 135 37.98 46.81 17.76
N ARG A 136 37.74 46.52 16.47
CA ARG A 136 37.73 47.47 15.34
C ARG A 136 36.40 48.22 15.27
N THR A 137 36.13 49.08 16.24
CA THR A 137 35.05 50.07 16.17
C THR A 137 35.52 51.33 15.43
N ASN A 138 34.58 52.18 14.97
CA ASN A 138 34.90 53.47 14.30
C ASN A 138 35.44 54.56 15.25
N GLU A 139 35.84 54.22 16.48
CA GLU A 139 36.42 55.15 17.47
C GLU A 139 37.95 55.13 17.38
N GLU A 140 38.61 56.28 17.58
CA GLU A 140 40.08 56.44 17.46
C GLU A 140 40.91 55.58 18.45
N LYS A 141 40.26 54.88 19.38
CA LYS A 141 40.89 53.94 20.32
C LYS A 141 40.18 52.59 20.28
N SER A 142 40.54 51.78 19.28
CA SER A 142 40.18 50.37 19.19
C SER A 142 40.78 49.56 20.35
N ASP A 143 39.97 49.21 21.36
CA ASP A 143 40.39 48.37 22.48
C ASP A 143 39.49 47.13 22.63
N VAL A 144 40.05 45.98 22.24
CA VAL A 144 39.43 44.65 22.37
C VAL A 144 39.04 44.37 23.82
N TRP A 145 39.85 44.81 24.78
CA TRP A 145 39.64 44.51 26.20
C TRP A 145 38.45 45.30 26.78
N LYS A 146 38.25 46.55 26.35
CA LYS A 146 37.07 47.34 26.71
C LYS A 146 35.78 46.60 26.30
N ASN A 147 35.68 46.20 25.03
CA ASN A 147 34.50 45.48 24.50
C ASN A 147 34.29 44.15 25.24
N TYR A 148 35.36 43.40 25.51
CA TYR A 148 35.31 42.14 26.27
C TYR A 148 34.82 42.33 27.72
N TYR A 149 35.32 43.33 28.44
CA TYR A 149 34.90 43.58 29.84
C TYR A 149 33.48 44.15 29.94
N GLU A 150 33.06 45.01 29.00
CA GLU A 150 31.67 45.45 28.88
C GLU A 150 30.73 44.26 28.63
N ARG A 151 31.12 43.32 27.75
CA ARG A 151 30.37 42.09 27.48
C ARG A 151 30.26 41.19 28.72
N ILE A 152 31.35 40.96 29.45
CA ILE A 152 31.33 40.18 30.70
C ILE A 152 30.46 40.86 31.77
N LYS A 153 30.49 42.19 31.86
CA LYS A 153 29.64 42.95 32.79
C LYS A 153 28.16 42.75 32.46
N TYR A 154 27.79 42.89 31.19
CA TYR A 154 26.43 42.60 30.71
C TYR A 154 25.98 41.18 31.08
N ILE A 155 26.81 40.16 30.81
CA ILE A 155 26.46 38.76 31.09
C ILE A 155 26.27 38.56 32.61
N ARG A 156 27.19 39.05 33.45
CA ARG A 156 27.03 38.98 34.91
C ARG A 156 25.77 39.68 35.40
N ASP A 157 25.45 40.86 34.87
CA ASP A 157 24.27 41.61 35.29
C ASP A 157 22.96 41.03 34.73
N TYR A 158 23.00 40.31 33.60
CA TYR A 158 21.89 39.49 33.11
C TYR A 158 21.63 38.31 34.05
N HIS A 159 22.65 37.48 34.32
CA HIS A 159 22.55 36.30 35.20
C HIS A 159 22.17 36.64 36.65
N LYS A 160 22.43 37.87 37.13
CA LYS A 160 21.94 38.35 38.44
C LYS A 160 20.45 38.73 38.43
N LYS A 161 19.92 39.14 37.28
CA LYS A 161 18.53 39.63 37.15
C LYS A 161 17.56 38.53 36.77
N THR A 162 18.01 37.54 36.00
CA THR A 162 17.20 36.39 35.58
C THR A 162 17.45 35.21 36.49
N ASN A 163 16.41 34.71 37.15
CA ASN A 163 16.48 33.44 37.87
C ASN A 163 16.47 32.29 36.84
N ILE A 164 17.64 31.97 36.29
CA ILE A 164 17.80 31.06 35.16
C ILE A 164 17.45 29.64 35.62
N LYS A 165 16.28 29.15 35.21
CA LYS A 165 15.96 27.72 35.19
C LYS A 165 17.09 27.00 34.44
N LYS A 166 17.60 25.89 34.98
CA LYS A 166 18.63 25.07 34.31
C LYS A 166 18.19 24.81 32.86
N ILE A 167 18.99 25.27 31.91
CA ILE A 167 18.77 24.98 30.49
C ILE A 167 19.05 23.49 30.31
N GLU A 168 18.03 22.73 29.92
CA GLU A 168 18.19 21.33 29.56
C GLU A 168 19.06 21.23 28.30
N VAL A 169 20.24 20.64 28.43
CA VAL A 169 21.12 20.35 27.29
C VAL A 169 20.44 19.26 26.46
N LYS A 170 19.88 19.66 25.32
CA LYS A 170 19.25 18.72 24.38
C LYS A 170 20.28 17.71 23.89
N ASN A 171 19.92 16.44 23.92
CA ASN A 171 20.77 15.32 23.53
C ASN A 171 20.24 14.70 22.23
N TYR A 172 21.01 13.90 21.50
CA TYR A 172 20.51 13.22 20.28
C TYR A 172 19.22 12.42 20.57
N LYS A 173 19.14 11.81 21.77
CA LYS A 173 17.95 11.10 22.28
C LYS A 173 16.68 11.96 22.32
N THR A 174 16.77 13.27 22.56
CA THR A 174 15.58 14.14 22.56
C THR A 174 15.05 14.32 21.14
N TYR A 175 15.91 14.53 20.15
CA TYR A 175 15.53 14.65 18.74
C TYR A 175 15.01 13.31 18.17
N LYS A 176 15.60 12.18 18.55
CA LYS A 176 15.08 10.83 18.24
C LYS A 176 13.66 10.64 18.77
N ASN A 177 13.44 10.93 20.04
CA ASN A 177 12.12 10.77 20.69
C ASN A 177 11.07 11.75 20.16
N GLU A 178 11.47 12.98 19.81
CA GLU A 178 10.64 13.98 19.12
C GLU A 178 10.21 13.44 17.74
N ALA A 179 11.17 13.01 16.91
CA ALA A 179 10.91 12.48 15.57
C ALA A 179 10.04 11.21 15.56
N LEU A 180 10.15 10.33 16.56
CA LEU A 180 9.29 9.15 16.71
C LEU A 180 7.85 9.48 17.12
N LYS A 181 7.61 10.63 17.77
CA LYS A 181 6.29 11.07 18.26
C LYS A 181 5.56 11.98 17.27
N GLU A 182 6.28 12.93 16.66
CA GLU A 182 5.71 14.02 15.86
C GLU A 182 5.68 13.76 14.35
N ASN A 183 6.07 12.58 13.88
CA ASN A 183 6.04 12.27 12.46
C ASN A 183 4.60 12.17 11.89
N ASN A 184 4.44 12.64 10.65
CA ASN A 184 3.15 12.65 9.93
C ASN A 184 2.70 11.25 9.44
N LEU A 185 3.24 10.15 9.98
CA LEU A 185 2.96 8.78 9.53
C LEU A 185 1.49 8.40 9.70
N LYS A 186 0.89 8.80 10.83
CA LYS A 186 -0.52 8.46 11.14
C LYS A 186 -1.49 9.12 10.18
N GLU A 187 -1.21 10.36 9.79
CA GLU A 187 -2.03 11.16 8.88
C GLU A 187 -1.82 10.76 7.43
N SER A 188 -0.62 10.27 7.09
CA SER A 188 -0.25 9.86 5.73
C SER A 188 -0.93 8.58 5.22
N PHE A 189 -1.54 7.76 6.09
CA PHE A 189 -2.11 6.47 5.67
C PHE A 189 -3.54 6.28 6.17
N SER A 190 -4.41 5.77 5.29
CA SER A 190 -5.74 5.32 5.67
C SER A 190 -5.64 4.15 6.67
N PRO A 191 -6.56 4.04 7.66
CA PRO A 191 -6.64 2.87 8.53
C PRO A 191 -6.70 1.54 7.77
N MET A 192 -7.28 1.54 6.57
CA MET A 192 -7.37 0.36 5.71
C MET A 192 -6.01 -0.05 5.11
N GLU A 193 -5.13 0.92 4.84
CA GLU A 193 -3.78 0.70 4.30
C GLU A 193 -2.79 0.14 5.35
N LYS A 194 -3.12 0.28 6.65
CA LYS A 194 -2.30 -0.15 7.79
C LYS A 194 -0.82 0.24 7.63
N LYS A 195 -0.55 1.55 7.52
CA LYS A 195 0.80 2.13 7.35
C LYS A 195 1.57 1.54 6.16
N GLY A 196 0.92 1.46 4.99
CA GLY A 196 1.52 0.96 3.75
C GLY A 196 1.62 -0.57 3.62
N LYS A 197 1.11 -1.35 4.59
CA LYS A 197 1.08 -2.83 4.49
C LYS A 197 0.12 -3.32 3.41
N TYR A 198 -0.94 -2.57 3.13
CA TYR A 198 -1.98 -2.87 2.14
C TYR A 198 -2.35 -1.63 1.32
N VAL A 199 -2.91 -1.83 0.13
CA VAL A 199 -3.55 -0.77 -0.67
C VAL A 199 -5.06 -0.72 -0.40
N ASP A 200 -5.66 0.48 -0.42
CA ASP A 200 -7.12 0.65 -0.36
C ASP A 200 -7.69 0.89 -1.75
N MET A 201 -8.18 -0.20 -2.35
CA MET A 201 -8.69 -0.20 -3.72
C MET A 201 -10.23 -0.21 -3.79
N ASN A 202 -10.92 -0.15 -2.65
CA ASN A 202 -12.38 -0.30 -2.59
C ASN A 202 -13.10 0.84 -3.32
N LYS A 203 -12.60 2.07 -3.20
CA LYS A 203 -13.14 3.24 -3.91
C LYS A 203 -13.07 3.05 -5.44
N PHE A 204 -11.86 2.78 -5.96
CA PHE A 204 -11.63 2.60 -7.40
C PHE A 204 -12.40 1.41 -7.97
N TYR A 205 -12.56 0.33 -7.21
CA TYR A 205 -13.42 -0.79 -7.56
C TYR A 205 -14.89 -0.34 -7.75
N ASN A 206 -15.46 0.38 -6.78
CA ASN A 206 -16.83 0.88 -6.86
C ASN A 206 -17.00 1.84 -8.04
N ASP A 207 -16.05 2.75 -8.23
CA ASP A 207 -16.04 3.68 -9.37
C ASP A 207 -16.06 2.89 -10.70
N PHE A 208 -15.13 1.94 -10.89
CA PHE A 208 -15.03 1.09 -12.09
C PHE A 208 -16.27 0.24 -12.37
N VAL A 209 -16.91 -0.31 -11.32
CA VAL A 209 -18.17 -1.04 -11.46
C VAL A 209 -19.28 -0.12 -11.96
N ASN A 210 -19.30 1.14 -11.52
CA ASN A 210 -20.34 2.12 -11.82
C ASN A 210 -20.18 2.88 -13.15
N ILE A 211 -19.02 2.83 -13.83
CA ILE A 211 -18.82 3.48 -15.15
C ILE A 211 -19.79 2.89 -16.18
N LYS A 212 -20.75 3.70 -16.65
CA LYS A 212 -21.90 3.25 -17.48
C LYS A 212 -21.47 2.53 -18.76
N LYS A 213 -20.63 3.15 -19.60
CA LYS A 213 -20.16 2.55 -20.88
C LYS A 213 -19.42 1.20 -20.66
N VAL A 214 -18.69 1.06 -19.55
CA VAL A 214 -17.93 -0.15 -19.24
C VAL A 214 -18.86 -1.24 -18.71
N LYS A 215 -19.81 -0.89 -17.83
CA LYS A 215 -20.86 -1.79 -17.34
C LYS A 215 -21.73 -2.34 -18.47
N GLU A 216 -22.19 -1.47 -19.38
CA GLU A 216 -22.93 -1.88 -20.58
C GLU A 216 -22.14 -2.85 -21.47
N PHE A 217 -20.83 -2.63 -21.63
CA PHE A 217 -19.94 -3.54 -22.33
C PHE A 217 -19.79 -4.89 -21.60
N ARG A 218 -19.60 -4.92 -20.27
CA ARG A 218 -19.55 -6.17 -19.48
C ARG A 218 -20.85 -6.98 -19.62
N VAL A 219 -22.01 -6.32 -19.52
CA VAL A 219 -23.34 -6.94 -19.71
C VAL A 219 -23.52 -7.46 -21.14
N SER A 220 -23.10 -6.69 -22.16
CA SER A 220 -23.17 -7.10 -23.57
C SER A 220 -22.30 -8.32 -23.86
N LEU A 221 -21.09 -8.37 -23.32
CA LEU A 221 -20.20 -9.54 -23.41
C LEU A 221 -20.78 -10.76 -22.70
N PHE A 222 -21.36 -10.60 -21.51
CA PHE A 222 -22.02 -11.68 -20.78
C PHE A 222 -23.18 -12.26 -21.60
N LYS A 223 -24.08 -11.41 -22.11
CA LYS A 223 -25.18 -11.81 -23.00
C LYS A 223 -24.68 -12.53 -24.26
N LYS A 224 -23.60 -12.04 -24.90
CA LYS A 224 -22.98 -12.71 -26.05
C LYS A 224 -22.46 -14.11 -25.68
N LYS A 225 -21.73 -14.26 -24.56
CA LYS A 225 -21.23 -15.55 -24.07
C LYS A 225 -22.38 -16.53 -23.82
N GLU A 226 -23.41 -16.12 -23.09
CA GLU A 226 -24.62 -16.92 -22.83
C GLU A 226 -25.30 -17.38 -24.13
N ILE A 227 -25.51 -16.48 -25.09
CA ILE A 227 -26.10 -16.82 -26.39
C ILE A 227 -25.22 -17.83 -27.15
N THR A 228 -23.89 -17.68 -27.13
CA THR A 228 -22.99 -18.67 -27.77
C THR A 228 -23.00 -20.02 -27.08
N SER A 229 -23.09 -20.07 -25.74
CA SER A 229 -23.19 -21.31 -24.96
C SER A 229 -24.52 -22.02 -25.21
N LYS A 230 -25.64 -21.30 -25.24
CA LYS A 230 -26.97 -21.84 -25.60
C LYS A 230 -26.99 -22.36 -27.05
N LYS A 231 -26.37 -21.65 -28.00
CA LYS A 231 -26.19 -22.14 -29.39
C LYS A 231 -25.34 -23.42 -29.47
N LYS A 232 -24.21 -23.49 -28.76
CA LYS A 232 -23.38 -24.71 -28.71
C LYS A 232 -24.16 -25.90 -28.12
N LYS A 233 -24.89 -25.71 -27.02
CA LYS A 233 -25.75 -26.75 -26.43
C LYS A 233 -26.82 -27.24 -27.41
N LYS A 234 -27.47 -26.33 -28.15
CA LYS A 234 -28.45 -26.69 -29.18
C LYS A 234 -27.84 -27.48 -30.35
N ASN A 235 -26.69 -27.06 -30.86
CA ASN A 235 -26.01 -27.80 -31.94
C ASN A 235 -25.55 -29.20 -31.49
N ILE A 236 -25.30 -29.41 -30.19
CA ILE A 236 -24.99 -30.73 -29.62
C ILE A 236 -26.24 -31.61 -29.47
N SER A 237 -27.42 -31.05 -29.17
CA SER A 237 -28.68 -31.81 -29.18
C SER A 237 -29.13 -32.19 -30.58
N ASP A 238 -29.01 -31.27 -31.53
CA ASP A 238 -29.48 -31.46 -32.91
C ASP A 238 -28.57 -32.42 -33.70
N GLY A 239 -27.36 -32.70 -33.22
CA GLY A 239 -26.39 -33.64 -33.83
C GLY A 239 -26.58 -35.12 -33.48
N LYS A 240 -27.70 -35.52 -32.84
CA LYS A 240 -27.94 -36.91 -32.37
C LYS A 240 -29.16 -37.62 -32.96
N THR A 241 -29.86 -37.04 -33.93
CA THR A 241 -31.01 -37.67 -34.59
C THR A 241 -30.96 -37.49 -36.11
N ASN A 242 -30.30 -38.42 -36.80
CA ASN A 242 -30.62 -38.73 -38.19
C ASN A 242 -31.73 -39.79 -38.19
N GLY A 243 -32.94 -39.37 -38.51
CA GLY A 243 -34.15 -40.20 -38.59
C GLY A 243 -35.26 -39.37 -39.21
N GLU A 244 -35.96 -39.94 -40.18
CA GLU A 244 -36.73 -39.20 -41.18
C GLU A 244 -38.09 -38.67 -40.69
N ASP A 245 -38.66 -37.77 -41.50
CA ASP A 245 -40.05 -37.33 -41.56
C ASP A 245 -40.71 -36.63 -40.35
N GLY A 246 -41.09 -35.35 -40.57
CA GLY A 246 -42.04 -34.67 -39.70
C GLY A 246 -42.13 -33.15 -39.85
N LYS A 247 -42.85 -32.65 -40.86
CA LYS A 247 -43.32 -31.24 -40.88
C LYS A 247 -44.26 -30.97 -39.70
N LYS A 248 -43.77 -30.49 -38.55
CA LYS A 248 -44.60 -29.99 -37.45
C LYS A 248 -44.06 -28.69 -36.84
N ASN A 249 -44.82 -27.61 -37.05
CA ASN A 249 -44.92 -26.35 -36.31
C ASN A 249 -43.73 -25.88 -35.46
N ILE A 250 -43.11 -24.79 -35.91
CA ILE A 250 -42.30 -23.89 -35.08
C ILE A 250 -43.21 -23.24 -34.03
N LYS A 251 -43.36 -23.86 -32.85
CA LYS A 251 -43.85 -23.16 -31.65
C LYS A 251 -42.71 -22.34 -31.07
N SER A 252 -42.88 -21.02 -31.04
CA SER A 252 -41.96 -20.09 -30.40
C SER A 252 -41.92 -20.32 -28.89
N TYR A 253 -40.92 -21.04 -28.40
CA TYR A 253 -40.63 -21.13 -26.97
C TYR A 253 -39.99 -19.83 -26.49
N ASN A 254 -40.82 -18.94 -25.93
CA ASN A 254 -40.38 -17.77 -25.20
C ASN A 254 -39.71 -18.18 -23.88
N GLY A 255 -38.69 -17.41 -23.47
CA GLY A 255 -38.43 -17.21 -22.04
C GLY A 255 -37.69 -18.30 -21.26
N GLY A 256 -36.60 -18.86 -21.80
CA GLY A 256 -35.59 -19.48 -20.93
C GLY A 256 -34.76 -18.40 -20.26
N GLU A 257 -35.06 -18.08 -18.99
CA GLU A 257 -34.43 -17.00 -18.21
C GLU A 257 -32.90 -16.96 -18.39
N LEU A 258 -32.37 -15.75 -18.53
CA LEU A 258 -30.94 -15.50 -18.48
C LEU A 258 -30.55 -15.46 -17.00
N SER A 259 -29.53 -16.24 -16.61
CA SER A 259 -28.96 -16.14 -15.27
C SER A 259 -28.56 -14.70 -14.97
N ASP A 260 -28.91 -14.20 -13.79
CA ASP A 260 -28.64 -12.81 -13.41
C ASP A 260 -27.17 -12.43 -13.59
N PHE A 261 -26.95 -11.26 -14.17
CA PHE A 261 -25.61 -10.71 -14.36
C PHE A 261 -25.04 -10.28 -13.00
N ARG A 262 -24.15 -11.10 -12.45
CA ARG A 262 -23.32 -10.74 -11.31
C ARG A 262 -22.14 -9.90 -11.80
N GLU A 263 -21.88 -8.79 -11.12
CA GLU A 263 -20.70 -7.95 -11.38
C GLU A 263 -19.42 -8.68 -10.95
N MET A 264 -18.27 -8.13 -11.36
CA MET A 264 -16.95 -8.64 -11.00
C MET A 264 -16.66 -8.41 -9.52
N ASP A 265 -16.18 -9.41 -8.78
CA ASP A 265 -15.76 -9.23 -7.38
C ASP A 265 -14.47 -8.40 -7.25
N LEU A 266 -14.25 -7.79 -6.08
CA LEU A 266 -13.06 -6.99 -5.77
C LEU A 266 -11.73 -7.73 -6.03
N VAL A 267 -11.61 -8.99 -5.64
CA VAL A 267 -10.40 -9.81 -5.89
C VAL A 267 -10.18 -10.00 -7.39
N THR A 268 -11.25 -10.28 -8.13
CA THR A 268 -11.20 -10.41 -9.58
C THR A 268 -10.84 -9.08 -10.25
N TYR A 269 -11.30 -7.94 -9.73
CA TYR A 269 -10.87 -6.62 -10.17
C TYR A 269 -9.37 -6.39 -9.90
N LEU A 270 -8.87 -6.69 -8.70
CA LEU A 270 -7.45 -6.54 -8.36
C LEU A 270 -6.50 -7.35 -9.27
N HIS A 271 -6.93 -8.51 -9.76
CA HIS A 271 -6.16 -9.28 -10.75
C HIS A 271 -6.25 -8.78 -12.21
N ASN A 272 -7.21 -7.89 -12.53
CA ASN A 272 -7.54 -7.53 -13.91
C ASN A 272 -7.55 -6.01 -14.20
N PHE A 273 -7.46 -5.13 -13.21
CA PHE A 273 -7.65 -3.68 -13.41
C PHE A 273 -6.59 -3.03 -14.33
N THR A 274 -5.39 -3.61 -14.43
CA THR A 274 -4.32 -3.22 -15.36
C THR A 274 -4.49 -3.77 -16.77
N ARG A 275 -5.46 -4.66 -17.03
CA ARG A 275 -5.69 -5.27 -18.35
C ARG A 275 -6.50 -4.35 -19.25
N PHE A 276 -5.98 -3.15 -19.50
CA PHE A 276 -6.60 -2.10 -20.31
C PHE A 276 -6.90 -2.54 -21.76
N SER A 277 -6.23 -3.59 -22.25
CA SER A 277 -6.47 -4.24 -23.54
C SER A 277 -7.86 -4.88 -23.67
N TYR A 278 -8.48 -5.28 -22.56
CA TYR A 278 -9.81 -5.88 -22.55
C TYR A 278 -10.93 -4.83 -22.71
N ILE A 279 -10.62 -3.55 -22.46
CA ILE A 279 -11.57 -2.44 -22.55
C ILE A 279 -11.43 -1.81 -23.94
N PRO A 280 -12.43 -1.90 -24.84
CA PRO A 280 -12.34 -1.35 -26.18
C PRO A 280 -12.27 0.17 -26.16
N ARG A 281 -11.59 0.77 -27.15
CA ARG A 281 -11.41 2.23 -27.18
C ARG A 281 -12.73 3.02 -27.22
N TYR A 282 -13.82 2.48 -27.75
CA TYR A 282 -15.13 3.15 -27.73
C TYR A 282 -15.72 3.34 -26.31
N CYS A 283 -15.31 2.51 -25.34
CA CYS A 283 -15.67 2.68 -23.93
C CYS A 283 -14.83 3.77 -23.25
N LYS A 284 -13.58 3.95 -23.69
CA LYS A 284 -12.62 4.93 -23.17
C LYS A 284 -12.87 6.33 -23.75
N TYR A 285 -13.02 6.41 -25.07
CA TYR A 285 -13.09 7.64 -25.84
C TYR A 285 -14.27 8.53 -25.44
N ARG A 286 -13.99 9.82 -25.20
CA ARG A 286 -14.92 10.84 -24.69
C ARG A 286 -15.83 10.27 -23.59
N ASN A 287 -15.21 9.75 -22.54
CA ASN A 287 -15.88 9.25 -21.35
C ASN A 287 -15.22 9.84 -20.10
N GLU A 288 -15.76 10.98 -19.63
CA GLU A 288 -15.20 11.72 -18.49
C GLU A 288 -15.07 10.83 -17.24
N GLN A 289 -16.06 9.99 -16.97
CA GLN A 289 -16.04 9.05 -15.83
C GLN A 289 -14.86 8.07 -15.89
N TYR A 290 -14.38 7.71 -17.09
CA TYR A 290 -13.24 6.83 -17.26
C TYR A 290 -11.91 7.59 -17.16
N LYS A 291 -11.84 8.81 -17.70
CA LYS A 291 -10.67 9.70 -17.55
C LYS A 291 -10.44 10.09 -16.08
N GLU A 292 -11.51 10.44 -15.37
CA GLU A 292 -11.50 10.73 -13.94
C GLU A 292 -11.08 9.49 -13.12
N TYR A 293 -11.63 8.31 -13.42
CA TYR A 293 -11.21 7.05 -12.79
C TYR A 293 -9.71 6.77 -12.98
N LEU A 294 -9.19 6.86 -14.21
CA LEU A 294 -7.77 6.65 -14.49
C LEU A 294 -6.88 7.68 -13.79
N HIS A 295 -7.27 8.96 -13.81
CA HIS A 295 -6.55 10.02 -13.12
C HIS A 295 -6.51 9.78 -11.60
N ASN A 296 -7.66 9.53 -10.98
CA ASN A 296 -7.76 9.31 -9.53
C ASN A 296 -6.98 8.05 -9.10
N LEU A 297 -7.03 6.99 -9.89
CA LEU A 297 -6.26 5.77 -9.66
C LEU A 297 -4.75 6.01 -9.77
N LEU A 298 -4.29 6.69 -10.83
CA LEU A 298 -2.86 7.01 -11.00
C LEU A 298 -2.37 7.92 -9.86
N THR A 299 -3.09 8.99 -9.56
CA THR A 299 -2.76 9.93 -8.46
C THR A 299 -2.66 9.20 -7.12
N TYR A 300 -3.56 8.24 -6.85
CA TYR A 300 -3.48 7.40 -5.67
C TYR A 300 -2.25 6.49 -5.66
N LEU A 301 -1.96 5.78 -6.75
CA LEU A 301 -0.80 4.87 -6.83
C LEU A 301 0.53 5.61 -6.71
N VAL A 302 0.66 6.77 -7.36
CA VAL A 302 1.84 7.66 -7.24
C VAL A 302 1.97 8.14 -5.79
N SER A 303 0.90 8.67 -5.19
CA SER A 303 0.93 9.16 -3.82
C SER A 303 1.20 8.04 -2.79
N PHE A 304 0.67 6.84 -3.01
CA PHE A 304 0.93 5.69 -2.14
C PHE A 304 2.39 5.23 -2.25
N PHE A 305 2.94 5.24 -3.47
CA PHE A 305 4.36 4.94 -3.72
C PHE A 305 5.30 5.96 -3.06
N THR A 306 5.01 7.27 -3.14
CA THR A 306 5.83 8.30 -2.47
C THR A 306 5.71 8.23 -0.96
N ARG A 307 4.52 7.97 -0.41
CA ARG A 307 4.29 7.80 1.04
C ARG A 307 5.04 6.58 1.60
N ILE A 308 5.15 5.47 0.86
CA ILE A 308 5.96 4.32 1.31
C ILE A 308 7.46 4.63 1.23
N ASN A 309 7.91 5.31 0.17
CA ASN A 309 9.33 5.51 -0.12
C ASN A 309 9.77 6.96 0.15
N ILE A 310 9.40 7.51 1.31
CA ILE A 310 9.58 8.93 1.63
C ILE A 310 11.05 9.41 1.58
N LEU A 311 12.02 8.53 1.85
CA LEU A 311 13.45 8.82 1.75
C LEU A 311 14.02 8.75 0.31
N VAL A 312 13.25 8.24 -0.66
CA VAL A 312 13.72 8.02 -2.04
C VAL A 312 13.24 9.16 -2.93
N ASN A 313 14.13 9.69 -3.77
CA ASN A 313 13.76 10.68 -4.79
C ASN A 313 12.87 10.02 -5.88
N CYS A 314 11.57 10.05 -5.64
CA CYS A 314 10.55 9.47 -6.52
C CYS A 314 10.39 10.23 -7.84
N GLU A 315 10.77 11.52 -7.91
CA GLU A 315 10.68 12.29 -9.16
C GLU A 315 11.57 11.71 -10.26
N LYS A 316 12.75 11.17 -9.89
CA LYS A 316 13.64 10.53 -10.85
C LYS A 316 12.97 9.32 -11.50
N THR A 317 12.32 8.48 -10.69
CA THR A 317 11.55 7.32 -11.17
C THR A 317 10.37 7.74 -12.04
N MET A 318 9.65 8.80 -11.65
CA MET A 318 8.57 9.38 -12.48
C MET A 318 9.09 9.81 -13.86
N LYS A 319 10.16 10.63 -13.90
CA LYS A 319 10.78 11.12 -15.14
C LYS A 319 11.27 9.97 -16.03
N GLN A 320 11.80 8.89 -15.44
CA GLN A 320 12.21 7.69 -16.17
C GLN A 320 11.02 6.99 -16.84
N TYR A 321 9.89 6.81 -16.15
CA TYR A 321 8.69 6.21 -16.78
C TYR A 321 8.02 7.13 -17.80
N GLU A 322 8.10 8.45 -17.65
CA GLU A 322 7.62 9.38 -18.67
C GLU A 322 8.48 9.34 -19.95
N GLN A 323 9.80 9.16 -19.81
CA GLN A 323 10.72 8.94 -20.93
C GLN A 323 10.45 7.59 -21.60
N GLU A 324 10.38 6.50 -20.82
CA GLU A 324 10.08 5.16 -21.33
C GLU A 324 8.73 5.10 -22.05
N PHE A 325 7.71 5.83 -21.55
CA PHE A 325 6.44 6.02 -22.26
C PHE A 325 6.63 6.74 -23.59
N SER A 326 7.35 7.87 -23.60
CA SER A 326 7.57 8.67 -24.81
C SER A 326 8.29 7.87 -25.90
N ASP A 327 9.29 7.08 -25.52
CA ASP A 327 10.01 6.18 -26.43
C ASP A 327 9.10 5.09 -27.00
N LYS A 328 8.32 4.41 -26.14
CA LYS A 328 7.38 3.32 -26.52
C LYS A 328 6.16 3.79 -27.32
N PHE A 329 5.72 5.03 -27.09
CA PHE A 329 4.63 5.65 -27.84
C PHE A 329 5.12 6.11 -29.22
N SER A 330 6.30 6.74 -29.28
CA SER A 330 6.93 7.19 -30.54
C SER A 330 7.31 6.03 -31.46
N SER A 331 7.79 4.92 -30.89
CA SER A 331 8.10 3.68 -31.63
C SER A 331 6.88 2.85 -32.01
N LYS A 332 5.68 3.23 -31.53
CA LYS A 332 4.40 2.51 -31.69
C LYS A 332 4.42 1.07 -31.15
N GLU A 333 5.29 0.75 -30.20
CA GLU A 333 5.36 -0.58 -29.58
C GLU A 333 4.06 -0.93 -28.82
N LEU A 334 3.36 0.09 -28.33
CA LEU A 334 2.06 -0.05 -27.68
C LEU A 334 0.95 -0.44 -28.69
N LYS A 335 0.79 -1.74 -28.95
CA LYS A 335 -0.23 -2.33 -29.84
C LYS A 335 -1.66 -1.81 -29.66
N GLN A 336 -2.02 -1.34 -28.47
CA GLN A 336 -3.35 -0.75 -28.19
C GLN A 336 -3.52 0.68 -28.73
N TRP A 337 -2.41 1.37 -29.00
CA TRP A 337 -2.30 2.79 -29.32
C TRP A 337 -1.52 3.08 -30.63
N GLU A 338 -1.20 2.04 -31.42
CA GLU A 338 -0.51 2.13 -32.74
C GLU A 338 -1.17 3.10 -33.75
N LYS A 339 -2.51 3.15 -33.71
CA LYS A 339 -3.37 4.07 -34.48
C LYS A 339 -4.06 5.06 -33.54
N TYR A 340 -4.22 6.30 -33.98
CA TYR A 340 -5.06 7.29 -33.30
C TYR A 340 -6.56 7.00 -33.48
N THR A 341 -7.39 7.57 -32.63
CA THR A 341 -8.84 7.28 -32.60
C THR A 341 -9.54 7.71 -33.90
N TYR A 342 -9.02 8.71 -34.60
CA TYR A 342 -9.55 9.13 -35.90
C TYR A 342 -9.26 8.15 -37.05
N ASP A 343 -8.26 7.26 -36.90
CA ASP A 343 -7.87 6.23 -37.89
C ASP A 343 -8.56 4.88 -37.65
N LEU A 344 -9.55 4.81 -36.74
CA LEU A 344 -10.29 3.59 -36.42
C LEU A 344 -11.56 3.45 -37.29
N ASP A 345 -11.79 2.24 -37.81
CA ASP A 345 -12.82 1.91 -38.81
C ASP A 345 -14.27 2.34 -38.47
N PHE A 346 -14.57 2.54 -37.19
CA PHE A 346 -15.90 2.92 -36.69
C PHE A 346 -15.95 4.31 -36.04
N TYR A 347 -14.97 5.17 -36.31
CA TYR A 347 -14.97 6.58 -35.90
C TYR A 347 -15.81 7.43 -36.87
N CYS A 348 -16.47 8.47 -36.35
CA CYS A 348 -17.27 9.40 -37.14
C CYS A 348 -16.83 10.86 -36.94
N ASN A 349 -16.15 11.42 -37.95
CA ASN A 349 -15.63 12.79 -37.95
C ASN A 349 -16.73 13.86 -37.80
N ILE A 350 -17.96 13.54 -38.22
CA ILE A 350 -19.11 14.47 -38.19
C ILE A 350 -19.56 14.73 -36.75
N ASN A 351 -19.67 13.68 -35.92
CA ASN A 351 -20.23 13.79 -34.56
C ASN A 351 -19.24 13.52 -33.42
N ASP A 352 -17.96 13.25 -33.73
CA ASP A 352 -16.89 13.03 -32.74
C ASP A 352 -17.11 11.77 -31.87
N ARG A 353 -17.60 10.68 -32.48
CA ARG A 353 -17.91 9.43 -31.77
C ARG A 353 -17.28 8.21 -32.42
N LEU A 354 -16.78 7.32 -31.57
CA LEU A 354 -16.33 5.98 -31.92
C LEU A 354 -17.43 4.98 -31.57
N TYR A 355 -17.81 4.13 -32.52
CA TYR A 355 -18.93 3.20 -32.38
C TYR A 355 -18.47 1.78 -31.97
N ALA A 356 -19.36 1.04 -31.30
CA ALA A 356 -19.05 -0.27 -30.74
C ALA A 356 -19.02 -1.42 -31.77
N SER A 357 -19.67 -1.23 -32.91
CA SER A 357 -19.69 -2.17 -34.02
C SER A 357 -20.13 -1.51 -35.32
N GLU A 358 -19.75 -2.12 -36.44
CA GLU A 358 -20.22 -1.78 -37.79
C GLU A 358 -21.75 -1.62 -37.87
N GLY A 359 -22.52 -2.50 -37.21
CA GLY A 359 -23.98 -2.41 -37.18
C GLY A 359 -24.49 -1.16 -36.47
N THR A 360 -23.87 -0.75 -35.36
CA THR A 360 -24.23 0.52 -34.68
C THR A 360 -23.83 1.75 -35.49
N TYR A 361 -22.71 1.68 -36.22
CA TYR A 361 -22.24 2.74 -37.11
C TYR A 361 -23.17 2.91 -38.32
N LYS A 362 -23.49 1.82 -39.04
CA LYS A 362 -24.45 1.81 -40.16
C LYS A 362 -25.85 2.27 -39.73
N CYS A 363 -26.30 1.91 -38.53
CA CYS A 363 -27.56 2.40 -37.98
C CYS A 363 -27.57 3.92 -37.79
N TYR A 364 -26.45 4.51 -37.33
CA TYR A 364 -26.32 5.97 -37.24
C TYR A 364 -26.32 6.63 -38.63
N LEU A 365 -25.54 6.13 -39.59
CA LEU A 365 -25.51 6.68 -40.97
C LEU A 365 -26.90 6.72 -41.61
N ASN A 366 -27.73 5.71 -41.35
CA ASN A 366 -29.11 5.62 -41.85
C ASN A 366 -30.15 6.40 -40.99
N SER A 367 -29.73 7.06 -39.90
CA SER A 367 -30.62 7.75 -38.97
C SER A 367 -30.91 9.19 -39.36
N LYS A 368 -32.06 9.72 -38.90
CA LYS A 368 -32.39 11.16 -39.06
C LYS A 368 -31.33 12.07 -38.39
N ASN A 369 -30.73 11.61 -37.29
CA ASN A 369 -29.72 12.36 -36.53
C ASN A 369 -28.46 12.62 -37.36
N TYR A 370 -28.02 11.67 -38.20
CA TYR A 370 -26.90 11.88 -39.12
C TYR A 370 -27.17 13.01 -40.10
N ASN A 371 -28.38 13.08 -40.67
CA ASN A 371 -28.76 14.15 -41.59
C ASN A 371 -28.79 15.53 -40.92
N GLU A 372 -29.15 15.61 -39.63
CA GLU A 372 -29.09 16.85 -38.85
C GLU A 372 -27.66 17.23 -38.47
N ASP A 373 -26.85 16.28 -38.01
CA ASP A 373 -25.46 16.52 -37.64
C ASP A 373 -24.60 16.86 -38.85
N MET A 374 -24.84 16.24 -40.01
CA MET A 374 -24.22 16.59 -41.29
C MET A 374 -24.62 18.01 -41.73
N LYS A 375 -25.89 18.42 -41.57
CA LYS A 375 -26.31 19.81 -41.80
C LYS A 375 -25.61 20.79 -40.86
N LYS A 376 -25.43 20.45 -39.57
CA LYS A 376 -24.69 21.28 -38.59
C LYS A 376 -23.20 21.38 -38.96
N TYR A 377 -22.59 20.28 -39.39
CA TYR A 377 -21.19 20.20 -39.81
C TYR A 377 -20.94 21.05 -41.06
N LEU A 378 -21.77 20.90 -42.09
CA LEU A 378 -21.71 21.71 -43.32
C LEU A 378 -21.96 23.20 -43.06
N LYS A 379 -22.91 23.53 -42.16
CA LYS A 379 -23.21 24.93 -41.79
C LYS A 379 -22.04 25.61 -41.07
N LYS A 380 -21.18 24.87 -40.38
CA LYS A 380 -20.03 25.43 -39.65
C LYS A 380 -18.87 25.88 -40.53
N LYS A 381 -18.75 25.41 -41.79
CA LYS A 381 -17.64 25.72 -42.72
C LYS A 381 -16.27 25.73 -42.02
N TYR A 382 -15.90 24.59 -41.42
CA TYR A 382 -14.60 24.45 -40.77
C TYR A 382 -13.45 24.80 -41.73
N THR A 383 -12.49 25.59 -41.26
CA THR A 383 -11.24 25.81 -42.01
C THR A 383 -10.35 24.56 -41.91
N VAL A 384 -9.35 24.47 -42.80
CA VAL A 384 -8.36 23.37 -42.74
C VAL A 384 -7.63 23.37 -41.38
N GLU A 385 -7.30 24.56 -40.88
CA GLU A 385 -6.64 24.79 -39.60
C GLU A 385 -7.49 24.30 -38.41
N GLU A 386 -8.80 24.58 -38.39
CA GLU A 386 -9.71 24.10 -37.32
C GLU A 386 -9.87 22.57 -37.31
N LEU A 387 -9.86 21.93 -38.49
CA LEU A 387 -9.89 20.47 -38.60
C LEU A 387 -8.58 19.84 -38.11
N GLU A 388 -7.45 20.48 -38.37
CA GLU A 388 -6.14 20.03 -37.92
C GLU A 388 -5.93 20.28 -36.41
N GLU A 389 -6.43 21.39 -35.87
CA GLU A 389 -6.47 21.63 -34.42
C GLU A 389 -7.36 20.59 -33.71
N ARG A 390 -8.49 20.19 -34.33
CA ARG A 390 -9.35 19.11 -33.80
C ARG A 390 -8.66 17.74 -33.83
N LYS A 391 -7.86 17.44 -34.85
CA LYS A 391 -7.01 16.23 -34.86
C LYS A 391 -5.98 16.26 -33.74
N LYS A 392 -5.24 17.36 -33.59
CA LYS A 392 -4.24 17.55 -32.51
C LYS A 392 -4.85 17.41 -31.11
N LYS A 393 -6.10 17.85 -30.92
CA LYS A 393 -6.86 17.62 -29.66
C LYS A 393 -7.12 16.13 -29.41
N ILE A 394 -7.52 15.37 -30.43
CA ILE A 394 -7.74 13.91 -30.33
C ILE A 394 -6.41 13.18 -30.08
N GLU A 395 -5.33 13.55 -30.77
CA GLU A 395 -3.99 12.98 -30.58
C GLU A 395 -3.52 13.17 -29.14
N LYS A 396 -3.69 14.39 -28.60
CA LYS A 396 -3.34 14.70 -27.20
C LYS A 396 -4.23 13.97 -26.19
N GLU A 397 -5.54 13.85 -26.43
CA GLU A 397 -6.43 13.07 -25.57
C GLU A 397 -6.06 11.57 -25.56
N ASP A 398 -5.74 11.00 -26.73
CA ASP A 398 -5.26 9.63 -26.87
C ASP A 398 -3.90 9.42 -26.18
N GLU A 399 -2.96 10.34 -26.34
CA GLU A 399 -1.65 10.32 -25.66
C GLU A 399 -1.79 10.43 -24.13
N GLU A 400 -2.62 11.35 -23.62
CA GLU A 400 -2.91 11.49 -22.19
C GLU A 400 -3.50 10.19 -21.59
N MET A 401 -4.45 9.56 -22.31
CA MET A 401 -5.02 8.27 -21.88
C MET A 401 -3.99 7.14 -21.92
N ALA A 402 -3.21 7.03 -23.01
CA ALA A 402 -2.16 6.02 -23.15
C ALA A 402 -1.10 6.14 -22.05
N LYS A 403 -0.69 7.38 -21.73
CA LYS A 403 0.25 7.69 -20.65
C LYS A 403 -0.29 7.25 -19.29
N GLN A 404 -1.55 7.54 -18.99
CA GLN A 404 -2.18 7.12 -17.73
C GLN A 404 -2.24 5.59 -17.61
N GLU A 405 -2.67 4.89 -18.66
CA GLU A 405 -2.73 3.41 -18.67
C GLU A 405 -1.34 2.79 -18.45
N PHE A 406 -0.33 3.27 -19.18
CA PHE A 406 1.06 2.80 -19.06
C PHE A 406 1.64 3.04 -17.66
N LEU A 407 1.49 4.26 -17.12
CA LEU A 407 2.00 4.58 -15.78
C LEU A 407 1.31 3.74 -14.69
N ILE A 408 0.00 3.50 -14.78
CA ILE A 408 -0.72 2.62 -13.83
C ILE A 408 -0.15 1.18 -13.89
N GLU A 409 0.19 0.67 -15.07
CA GLU A 409 0.82 -0.63 -15.22
C GLU A 409 2.22 -0.67 -14.57
N CYS A 410 3.06 0.35 -14.79
CA CYS A 410 4.38 0.49 -14.15
C CYS A 410 4.30 0.60 -12.62
N TYR A 411 3.38 1.40 -12.07
CA TYR A 411 3.21 1.49 -10.62
C TYR A 411 2.64 0.21 -10.01
N HIS A 412 1.76 -0.50 -10.72
CA HIS A 412 1.27 -1.79 -10.28
C HIS A 412 2.38 -2.86 -10.25
N THR A 413 3.29 -2.90 -11.23
CA THR A 413 4.40 -3.88 -11.21
C THR A 413 5.37 -3.61 -10.05
N LEU A 414 5.70 -2.35 -9.76
CA LEU A 414 6.46 -1.95 -8.56
C LEU A 414 5.76 -2.38 -7.26
N LEU A 415 4.47 -2.06 -7.13
CA LEU A 415 3.68 -2.31 -5.92
C LEU A 415 3.14 -3.74 -5.82
N ASN A 416 3.44 -4.62 -6.79
CA ASN A 416 2.84 -5.95 -6.91
C ASN A 416 2.93 -6.78 -5.61
N LYS A 417 4.06 -6.72 -4.88
CA LYS A 417 4.22 -7.39 -3.58
C LYS A 417 3.17 -6.95 -2.54
N ILE A 418 2.74 -5.69 -2.55
CA ILE A 418 1.73 -5.13 -1.66
C ILE A 418 0.32 -5.48 -2.16
N PHE A 419 0.11 -5.46 -3.48
CA PHE A 419 -1.13 -5.95 -4.08
C PHE A 419 -1.39 -7.42 -3.74
N GLN A 420 -0.39 -8.32 -3.87
CA GLN A 420 -0.54 -9.73 -3.48
C GLN A 420 -0.86 -9.89 -1.98
N LYS A 421 -0.18 -9.15 -1.10
CA LYS A 421 -0.49 -9.12 0.35
C LYS A 421 -1.92 -8.65 0.63
N THR A 422 -2.40 -7.66 -0.13
CA THR A 422 -3.78 -7.15 -0.02
C THR A 422 -4.80 -8.18 -0.49
N ILE A 423 -4.56 -8.84 -1.63
CA ILE A 423 -5.41 -9.92 -2.16
C ILE A 423 -5.51 -11.07 -1.16
N GLN A 424 -4.37 -11.55 -0.64
CA GLN A 424 -4.33 -12.61 0.39
C GLN A 424 -5.10 -12.21 1.66
N ASN A 425 -4.94 -10.97 2.13
CA ASN A 425 -5.67 -10.43 3.28
C ASN A 425 -7.20 -10.34 3.01
N ILE A 426 -7.63 -10.00 1.79
CA ILE A 426 -9.04 -10.02 1.40
C ILE A 426 -9.57 -11.46 1.34
N GLN A 427 -8.83 -12.39 0.73
CA GLN A 427 -9.22 -13.80 0.63
C GLN A 427 -9.32 -14.46 2.01
N ARG A 428 -8.34 -14.24 2.91
CA ARG A 428 -8.43 -14.66 4.32
C ARG A 428 -9.67 -14.06 4.99
N LYS A 429 -9.96 -12.76 4.78
CA LYS A 429 -11.18 -12.10 5.28
C LYS A 429 -12.49 -12.68 4.72
N GLN A 430 -12.47 -13.23 3.51
CA GLN A 430 -13.64 -13.87 2.88
C GLN A 430 -13.82 -15.33 3.31
N ALA A 431 -12.76 -15.98 3.81
CA ALA A 431 -12.78 -17.37 4.26
C ALA A 431 -13.25 -17.55 5.72
N PHE A 432 -13.23 -16.49 6.53
CA PHE A 432 -13.72 -16.55 7.91
C PHE A 432 -15.22 -16.85 7.99
N THR A 433 -15.59 -17.63 8.99
CA THR A 433 -16.98 -17.82 9.42
C THR A 433 -17.56 -16.52 10.01
N VAL A 434 -18.89 -16.46 10.13
CA VAL A 434 -19.59 -15.30 10.69
C VAL A 434 -19.15 -15.02 12.13
N ASP A 435 -18.98 -16.08 12.93
CA ASP A 435 -18.58 -15.97 14.35
C ASP A 435 -17.13 -15.48 14.51
N GLU A 436 -16.19 -15.94 13.67
CA GLU A 436 -14.81 -15.44 13.65
C GLU A 436 -14.74 -13.97 13.22
N MET A 437 -15.52 -13.59 12.20
CA MET A 437 -15.66 -12.19 11.77
C MET A 437 -16.23 -11.31 12.88
N GLU A 438 -17.18 -11.81 13.67
CA GLU A 438 -17.72 -11.05 14.79
C GLU A 438 -16.77 -11.02 16.00
N LYS A 439 -16.11 -12.13 16.34
CA LYS A 439 -15.05 -12.17 17.38
C LYS A 439 -13.97 -11.14 17.06
N ARG A 440 -13.50 -11.07 15.80
CA ARG A 440 -12.50 -10.06 15.40
C ARG A 440 -13.04 -8.63 15.36
N LYS A 441 -14.29 -8.38 14.94
CA LYS A 441 -14.92 -7.05 15.08
C LYS A 441 -15.15 -6.63 16.53
N ARG A 442 -15.33 -7.57 17.45
CA ARG A 442 -15.40 -7.30 18.90
C ARG A 442 -14.00 -7.03 19.46
N ALA A 443 -12.97 -7.75 19.02
CA ALA A 443 -11.56 -7.50 19.37
C ALA A 443 -11.04 -6.16 18.83
N GLU A 444 -11.31 -5.82 17.56
CA GLU A 444 -10.99 -4.52 16.94
C GLU A 444 -11.64 -3.37 17.74
N ARG A 445 -12.95 -3.46 18.07
CA ARG A 445 -13.64 -2.47 18.92
C ARG A 445 -13.11 -2.40 20.37
N ARG A 446 -12.70 -3.53 20.96
CA ARG A 446 -12.05 -3.54 22.29
C ARG A 446 -10.68 -2.85 22.24
N ALA A 447 -9.91 -3.06 21.18
CA ALA A 447 -8.62 -2.42 20.98
C ALA A 447 -8.75 -0.91 20.71
N GLU A 448 -9.74 -0.50 19.91
CA GLU A 448 -10.12 0.90 19.70
C GLU A 448 -10.49 1.55 21.04
N ARG A 449 -11.41 0.97 21.81
CA ARG A 449 -11.78 1.48 23.14
C ARG A 449 -10.61 1.52 24.15
N LYS A 450 -9.70 0.54 24.11
CA LYS A 450 -8.48 0.53 24.94
C LYS A 450 -7.47 1.61 24.50
N ALA A 451 -7.47 1.99 23.22
CA ALA A 451 -6.66 3.08 22.70
C ALA A 451 -7.29 4.46 23.00
N GLU A 452 -8.62 4.57 22.97
CA GLU A 452 -9.38 5.75 23.40
C GLU A 452 -9.14 6.03 24.89
N LEU A 453 -9.35 5.04 25.77
CA LEU A 453 -9.07 5.17 27.21
C LEU A 453 -7.61 5.59 27.47
N LYS A 454 -6.63 4.97 26.79
CA LYS A 454 -5.21 5.38 26.87
C LYS A 454 -4.90 6.76 26.28
N ALA A 455 -5.81 7.34 25.49
CA ALA A 455 -5.71 8.72 25.00
C ALA A 455 -6.37 9.70 25.96
N GLU A 456 -7.50 9.32 26.58
CA GLU A 456 -8.18 10.04 27.65
C GLU A 456 -7.29 10.15 28.89
N GLU A 457 -6.73 9.04 29.40
CA GLU A 457 -5.75 9.02 30.49
C GLU A 457 -4.56 9.98 30.24
N LYS A 458 -4.08 10.03 28.99
CA LYS A 458 -3.00 10.95 28.59
C LYS A 458 -3.46 12.41 28.51
N ALA A 459 -4.69 12.67 28.08
CA ALA A 459 -5.26 14.01 28.04
C ALA A 459 -5.50 14.54 29.47
N GLU A 460 -6.04 13.71 30.36
CA GLU A 460 -6.22 14.04 31.79
C GLU A 460 -4.87 14.26 32.48
N HIS A 461 -3.86 13.43 32.23
CA HIS A 461 -2.51 13.63 32.77
C HIS A 461 -1.87 14.94 32.27
N VAL A 462 -2.10 15.33 31.00
CA VAL A 462 -1.64 16.63 30.46
C VAL A 462 -2.42 17.80 31.06
N LEU A 463 -3.72 17.65 31.30
CA LEU A 463 -4.56 18.66 31.97
C LEU A 463 -4.15 18.86 33.44
N SER A 464 -3.91 17.78 34.19
CA SER A 464 -3.41 17.82 35.57
C SER A 464 -2.09 18.61 35.64
N ILE A 465 -1.14 18.33 34.75
CA ILE A 465 0.12 19.07 34.68
C ILE A 465 -0.10 20.56 34.35
N GLN A 466 -1.07 20.89 33.48
CA GLN A 466 -1.39 22.29 33.18
C GLN A 466 -2.04 23.01 34.36
N ASP A 467 -2.87 22.33 35.14
CA ASP A 467 -3.53 22.93 36.31
C ASP A 467 -2.56 23.04 37.50
N ASP A 468 -1.66 22.09 37.73
CA ASP A 468 -0.57 22.22 38.72
C ASP A 468 0.33 23.43 38.43
N VAL A 469 0.65 23.67 37.14
CA VAL A 469 1.41 24.84 36.69
C VAL A 469 0.62 26.15 36.83
N ARG A 470 -0.71 26.13 36.71
CA ARG A 470 -1.57 27.32 36.93
C ARG A 470 -1.74 27.67 38.41
N HIS A 471 -1.76 26.69 39.31
CA HIS A 471 -1.99 26.92 40.74
C HIS A 471 -0.74 27.32 41.54
N GLY A 472 0.44 27.40 40.89
CA GLY A 472 1.63 28.07 41.46
C GLY A 472 2.32 27.34 42.62
N ASN A 473 2.02 26.05 42.84
CA ASN A 473 2.61 25.24 43.90
C ASN A 473 4.06 24.84 43.61
N ASN A 474 5.00 25.76 43.86
CA ASN A 474 6.44 25.53 43.69
C ASN A 474 7.09 24.68 44.82
N GLN A 475 6.32 24.02 45.70
CA GLN A 475 6.84 23.35 46.91
C GLN A 475 7.11 21.84 46.77
N THR A 476 6.83 21.21 45.63
CA THR A 476 6.98 19.74 45.46
C THR A 476 8.02 19.30 44.44
N MET A 477 8.73 20.21 43.76
CA MET A 477 9.82 19.83 42.84
C MET A 477 11.03 19.23 43.58
N GLU A 478 11.30 19.67 44.81
CA GLU A 478 12.46 19.22 45.59
C GLU A 478 12.27 17.81 46.18
N GLY A 479 11.07 17.50 46.66
CA GLY A 479 10.70 16.15 47.09
C GLY A 479 10.64 15.13 45.94
N PHE A 480 10.17 15.55 44.76
CA PHE A 480 10.06 14.69 43.59
C PHE A 480 11.42 14.21 43.05
N LEU A 481 12.45 15.09 43.04
CA LEU A 481 13.81 14.68 42.67
C LEU A 481 14.45 13.74 43.70
N GLN A 482 14.14 13.88 45.00
CA GLN A 482 14.83 13.16 46.06
C GLN A 482 14.33 11.73 46.28
N GLN A 483 13.07 11.43 45.90
CA GLN A 483 12.59 10.05 45.79
C GLN A 483 13.16 9.32 44.56
N HIS A 484 13.42 10.04 43.46
CA HIS A 484 13.97 9.44 42.23
C HIS A 484 15.50 9.35 42.18
N SER A 485 16.26 10.04 43.06
CA SER A 485 17.73 9.90 43.10
C SER A 485 18.22 8.59 43.75
N SER A 486 17.35 7.89 44.48
CA SER A 486 17.68 6.62 45.16
C SER A 486 17.34 5.39 44.32
N PHE A 487 16.73 5.56 43.15
CA PHE A 487 16.34 4.48 42.25
C PHE A 487 17.16 4.53 40.94
N SER A 488 18.47 4.32 41.09
CA SER A 488 19.40 4.07 39.99
C SER A 488 20.20 2.79 40.26
N SER A 489 19.51 1.66 40.30
CA SER A 489 20.08 0.35 40.00
C SER A 489 18.94 -0.59 39.55
N SER A 490 19.17 -1.30 38.44
CA SER A 490 18.36 -2.39 37.83
C SER A 490 17.18 -2.13 36.88
N ASP A 491 16.50 -0.98 36.86
CA ASP A 491 15.36 -0.80 35.93
C ASP A 491 15.77 -0.20 34.57
N TYR A 492 16.45 -1.05 33.79
CA TYR A 492 16.48 -0.96 32.34
C TYR A 492 15.04 -1.17 31.81
N ASP A 493 14.46 -0.18 31.12
CA ASP A 493 13.25 -0.42 30.30
C ASP A 493 13.65 -1.23 29.06
N SER A 494 13.76 -2.55 29.29
CA SER A 494 14.01 -3.59 28.30
C SER A 494 12.68 -4.25 27.91
N SER A 495 11.74 -3.47 27.36
CA SER A 495 10.41 -3.97 26.97
C SER A 495 10.04 -3.76 25.49
N ASP A 496 11.03 -3.72 24.59
CA ASP A 496 10.80 -3.88 23.13
C ASP A 496 12.02 -4.41 22.35
N VAL A 497 12.74 -5.39 22.93
CA VAL A 497 13.79 -6.16 22.22
C VAL A 497 13.85 -7.62 22.67
N SER A 498 13.01 -8.45 22.05
CA SER A 498 13.20 -9.91 21.97
C SER A 498 12.52 -10.53 20.73
N ASP A 499 12.81 -10.00 19.53
CA ASP A 499 12.48 -10.70 18.27
C ASP A 499 13.49 -10.41 17.13
N VAL A 500 14.61 -11.15 17.14
CA VAL A 500 15.24 -11.69 15.91
C VAL A 500 15.82 -13.06 16.28
N GLY A 501 15.06 -14.15 16.07
CA GLY A 501 15.41 -15.45 16.65
C GLY A 501 14.79 -16.71 16.03
N THR A 502 14.43 -16.68 14.73
CA THR A 502 13.94 -17.81 13.90
C THR A 502 12.50 -18.32 14.08
N ASN A 503 11.83 -18.38 12.93
CA ASN A 503 10.62 -19.14 12.53
C ASN A 503 9.24 -18.63 12.95
N GLU A 504 8.41 -18.44 11.92
CA GLU A 504 6.96 -18.21 11.98
C GLU A 504 6.22 -19.50 12.33
N GLU A 505 5.27 -19.44 13.26
CA GLU A 505 4.10 -20.32 13.57
C GLU A 505 3.73 -19.99 15.05
N GLU A 506 2.50 -19.79 15.50
CA GLU A 506 1.16 -19.72 14.88
C GLU A 506 0.28 -18.75 15.73
N ASP A 507 -0.99 -18.51 15.37
CA ASP A 507 -1.89 -17.65 16.16
C ASP A 507 -2.14 -18.22 17.58
N GLY A 508 -1.95 -17.41 18.62
CA GLY A 508 -2.22 -17.76 20.02
C GLY A 508 -2.82 -16.59 20.80
N GLU A 509 -3.94 -16.81 21.48
CA GLU A 509 -4.64 -15.79 22.28
C GLU A 509 -4.04 -15.76 23.71
N GLU A 510 -3.38 -14.67 24.11
CA GLU A 510 -3.03 -14.46 25.51
C GLU A 510 -4.24 -13.91 26.28
N GLU A 511 -4.93 -14.82 26.97
CA GLU A 511 -5.91 -14.50 28.00
C GLU A 511 -5.21 -14.26 29.34
N ASN A 512 -5.65 -13.19 30.03
CA ASN A 512 -5.55 -12.88 31.47
C ASN A 512 -4.49 -13.65 32.31
N GLU A 513 -3.46 -12.92 32.77
CA GLU A 513 -2.61 -13.36 33.89
C GLU A 513 -3.39 -13.31 35.21
N ASP A 514 -3.83 -14.47 35.71
CA ASP A 514 -4.26 -14.68 37.11
C ASP A 514 -3.61 -15.95 37.68
N ASP A 515 -2.60 -15.76 38.54
CA ASP A 515 -2.26 -16.55 39.75
C ASP A 515 -1.98 -18.09 39.68
N ASP A 516 -1.57 -18.66 38.54
CA ASP A 516 -1.31 -20.11 38.39
C ASP A 516 0.18 -20.54 38.35
N ASP A 517 1.11 -19.65 38.71
CA ASP A 517 2.58 -19.91 38.68
C ASP A 517 3.06 -20.70 39.93
N LYS A 518 2.52 -21.91 40.11
CA LYS A 518 2.95 -22.90 41.11
C LYS A 518 3.38 -24.20 40.43
N PRO A 519 4.55 -24.79 40.76
CA PRO A 519 4.99 -26.05 40.16
C PRO A 519 3.96 -27.18 40.29
N ILE A 520 3.42 -27.64 39.16
CA ILE A 520 2.36 -28.65 39.12
C ILE A 520 2.92 -30.01 39.56
N TYR A 521 2.55 -30.45 40.76
CA TYR A 521 3.01 -31.69 41.36
C TYR A 521 2.37 -32.92 40.67
N ASN A 522 3.11 -33.54 39.73
CA ASN A 522 2.69 -34.74 38.98
C ASN A 522 3.52 -35.99 39.34
N PRO A 523 3.37 -36.57 40.55
CA PRO A 523 4.20 -37.68 41.02
C PRO A 523 3.99 -39.01 40.27
N LEU A 524 3.03 -39.09 39.35
CA LEU A 524 2.73 -40.27 38.55
C LEU A 524 3.06 -40.09 37.05
N ASN A 525 3.64 -38.95 36.66
CA ASN A 525 3.95 -38.59 35.27
C ASN A 525 2.80 -38.88 34.28
N LEU A 526 1.57 -38.63 34.71
CA LEU A 526 0.40 -38.80 33.84
C LEU A 526 0.36 -37.66 32.81
N PRO A 527 -0.09 -37.92 31.56
CA PRO A 527 -0.24 -36.88 30.55
C PRO A 527 -1.09 -35.72 31.09
N LEU A 528 -0.69 -34.49 30.75
CA LEU A 528 -1.43 -33.29 31.13
C LEU A 528 -2.68 -33.15 30.25
N GLY A 529 -3.77 -32.69 30.85
CA GLY A 529 -5.01 -32.39 30.12
C GLY A 529 -4.95 -31.03 29.44
N TYR A 530 -6.05 -30.66 28.76
CA TYR A 530 -6.23 -29.31 28.20
C TYR A 530 -6.28 -28.20 29.26
N ASP A 531 -6.39 -28.56 30.54
CA ASP A 531 -6.42 -27.68 31.72
C ASP A 531 -5.05 -27.63 32.43
N ASN A 532 -3.96 -28.03 31.75
CA ASN A 532 -2.57 -28.15 32.23
C ASN A 532 -2.32 -29.02 33.48
N LYS A 533 -3.37 -29.55 34.11
CA LYS A 533 -3.31 -30.46 35.27
C LYS A 533 -3.19 -31.92 34.83
N PRO A 534 -2.58 -32.82 35.64
CA PRO A 534 -2.44 -34.24 35.29
C PRO A 534 -3.82 -34.90 35.13
N ILE A 535 -4.04 -35.61 34.03
CA ILE A 535 -5.32 -36.27 33.75
C ILE A 535 -5.62 -37.30 34.87
N PRO A 536 -6.82 -37.31 35.46
CA PRO A 536 -7.19 -38.29 36.49
C PRO A 536 -6.94 -39.73 36.04
N TYR A 537 -6.31 -40.54 36.90
CA TYR A 537 -5.84 -41.89 36.57
C TYR A 537 -6.92 -42.83 36.01
N TRP A 538 -8.17 -42.67 36.44
CA TRP A 538 -9.30 -43.43 35.90
C TRP A 538 -9.63 -43.05 34.45
N LEU A 539 -9.49 -41.77 34.09
CA LEU A 539 -9.73 -41.24 32.74
C LEU A 539 -8.59 -41.65 31.79
N TYR A 540 -7.35 -41.65 32.29
CA TYR A 540 -6.17 -42.22 31.61
C TYR A 540 -6.34 -43.72 31.26
N LYS A 541 -6.92 -44.50 32.18
CA LYS A 541 -7.32 -45.90 31.93
C LYS A 541 -8.52 -46.01 30.97
N LEU A 542 -9.54 -45.16 31.11
CA LEU A 542 -10.77 -45.22 30.31
C LEU A 542 -10.52 -44.96 28.82
N HIS A 543 -9.75 -43.93 28.48
CA HIS A 543 -9.35 -43.63 27.10
C HIS A 543 -8.21 -44.54 26.58
N GLY A 544 -7.73 -45.48 27.40
CA GLY A 544 -6.73 -46.47 27.01
C GLY A 544 -5.32 -45.92 26.79
N LEU A 545 -5.00 -44.71 27.28
CA LEU A 545 -3.66 -44.12 27.17
C LEU A 545 -2.60 -44.96 27.91
N SER A 546 -3.01 -45.80 28.86
CA SER A 546 -2.12 -46.75 29.54
C SER A 546 -1.59 -47.89 28.66
N LYS A 547 -1.99 -47.99 27.38
CA LYS A 547 -1.52 -49.03 26.44
C LYS A 547 -0.42 -48.45 25.54
N GLU A 548 0.77 -49.05 25.62
CA GLU A 548 1.92 -48.75 24.78
C GLU A 548 1.78 -49.44 23.41
N TYR A 549 1.96 -48.69 22.33
CA TYR A 549 2.03 -49.17 20.95
C TYR A 549 3.36 -48.74 20.32
N LYS A 550 4.14 -49.68 19.79
CA LYS A 550 5.46 -49.41 19.19
C LYS A 550 5.40 -49.41 17.68
N CYS A 551 6.12 -48.48 17.04
CA CYS A 551 6.26 -48.41 15.59
C CYS A 551 7.74 -48.51 15.20
N GLU A 552 8.13 -49.60 14.56
CA GLU A 552 9.52 -49.85 14.13
C GLU A 552 9.95 -48.84 13.06
N ILE A 553 9.06 -48.51 12.12
CA ILE A 553 9.29 -47.51 11.05
C ILE A 553 9.63 -46.12 11.61
N CYS A 554 9.13 -45.76 12.81
CA CYS A 554 9.45 -44.51 13.50
C CYS A 554 10.75 -44.57 14.33
N GLY A 555 11.53 -45.66 14.24
CA GLY A 555 12.69 -45.92 15.10
C GLY A 555 12.29 -46.49 16.46
N ASN A 556 11.34 -47.44 16.47
CA ASN A 556 10.81 -48.13 17.65
C ASN A 556 10.21 -47.20 18.73
N TYR A 557 9.63 -46.08 18.30
CA TYR A 557 9.02 -45.11 19.22
C TYR A 557 7.70 -45.62 19.80
N SER A 558 7.51 -45.35 21.10
CA SER A 558 6.34 -45.75 21.89
C SER A 558 5.27 -44.66 21.89
N TYR A 559 4.10 -44.99 21.37
CA TYR A 559 2.90 -44.16 21.42
C TYR A 559 1.95 -44.69 22.50
N PHE A 560 1.41 -43.78 23.32
CA PHE A 560 0.49 -44.10 24.41
C PHE A 560 -0.96 -43.84 23.97
N GLY A 561 -1.77 -44.90 23.95
CA GLY A 561 -3.16 -44.88 23.50
C GLY A 561 -3.37 -45.08 22.00
N ARG A 562 -4.45 -45.81 21.65
CA ARG A 562 -4.77 -46.20 20.26
C ARG A 562 -5.04 -44.99 19.35
N ALA A 563 -5.72 -43.95 19.84
CA ALA A 563 -6.03 -42.74 19.06
C ALA A 563 -4.76 -41.96 18.67
N THR A 564 -3.83 -41.77 19.62
CA THR A 564 -2.50 -41.19 19.38
C THR A 564 -1.73 -42.01 18.34
N PHE A 565 -1.76 -43.33 18.50
CA PHE A 565 -1.15 -44.27 17.58
C PHE A 565 -1.84 -44.33 16.19
N GLU A 566 -3.10 -43.93 16.04
CA GLU A 566 -3.70 -43.80 14.69
C GLU A 566 -3.37 -42.45 14.03
N LYS A 567 -3.18 -41.39 14.82
CA LYS A 567 -2.74 -40.08 14.32
C LYS A 567 -1.32 -40.13 13.75
N HIS A 568 -0.42 -40.90 14.37
CA HIS A 568 0.99 -40.90 14.00
C HIS A 568 1.31 -41.31 12.54
N PHE A 569 0.44 -42.10 11.88
CA PHE A 569 0.60 -42.47 10.47
C PHE A 569 0.59 -41.25 9.51
N TYR A 570 -0.06 -40.16 9.93
CA TYR A 570 -0.14 -38.89 9.20
C TYR A 570 0.88 -37.85 9.68
N GLU A 571 1.63 -38.15 10.75
CA GLU A 571 2.66 -37.25 11.27
C GLU A 571 3.92 -37.28 10.40
N TRP A 572 4.67 -36.17 10.45
CA TRP A 572 5.89 -36.01 9.67
C TRP A 572 6.92 -37.12 9.92
N ARG A 573 7.06 -37.58 11.17
CA ARG A 573 8.04 -38.61 11.55
C ARG A 573 7.79 -39.96 10.88
N HIS A 574 6.53 -40.42 10.83
CA HIS A 574 6.18 -41.67 10.15
C HIS A 574 6.33 -41.52 8.62
N SER A 575 5.87 -40.38 8.09
CA SER A 575 6.01 -40.03 6.67
C SER A 575 7.48 -39.98 6.22
N PHE A 576 8.38 -39.49 7.07
CA PHE A 576 9.82 -39.48 6.85
C PHE A 576 10.42 -40.90 6.91
N GLY A 577 10.02 -41.73 7.88
CA GLY A 577 10.42 -43.13 7.95
C GLY A 577 10.05 -43.91 6.68
N MET A 578 8.82 -43.77 6.21
CA MET A 578 8.36 -44.38 4.94
C MET A 578 9.15 -43.87 3.72
N LYS A 579 9.49 -42.57 3.69
CA LYS A 579 10.33 -41.97 2.65
C LYS A 579 11.75 -42.55 2.64
N CYS A 580 12.35 -42.81 3.81
CA CYS A 580 13.66 -43.47 3.92
C CYS A 580 13.64 -44.92 3.41
N LEU A 581 12.49 -45.60 3.49
CA LEU A 581 12.28 -46.94 2.92
C LEU A 581 11.96 -46.92 1.41
N ASN A 582 11.88 -45.73 0.78
CA ASN A 582 11.41 -45.51 -0.59
C ASN A 582 9.97 -46.01 -0.85
N ILE A 583 9.13 -46.09 0.19
CA ILE A 583 7.71 -46.47 0.07
C ILE A 583 6.84 -45.20 0.12
N PRO A 584 5.92 -44.98 -0.83
CA PRO A 584 5.02 -43.82 -0.78
C PRO A 584 4.00 -43.98 0.36
N ASN A 585 3.93 -43.00 1.27
CA ASN A 585 2.95 -42.98 2.37
C ASN A 585 1.53 -42.82 1.81
N THR A 586 0.86 -43.94 1.55
CA THR A 586 -0.50 -44.05 1.02
C THR A 586 -1.37 -44.84 1.98
N LEU A 587 -2.70 -44.71 1.86
CA LEU A 587 -3.66 -45.35 2.77
C LEU A 587 -3.48 -46.88 2.90
N HIS A 588 -2.91 -47.53 1.88
CA HIS A 588 -2.58 -48.96 1.90
C HIS A 588 -1.59 -49.38 3.00
N PHE A 589 -0.78 -48.45 3.54
CA PHE A 589 0.20 -48.71 4.59
C PHE A 589 -0.27 -48.33 6.00
N LYS A 590 -1.55 -47.90 6.15
CA LYS A 590 -2.13 -47.62 7.47
C LYS A 590 -2.13 -48.90 8.33
N GLU A 591 -1.84 -48.73 9.61
CA GLU A 591 -1.71 -49.81 10.63
C GLU A 591 -0.46 -50.71 10.52
N ILE A 592 0.41 -50.51 9.52
CA ILE A 592 1.66 -51.28 9.40
C ILE A 592 2.76 -50.65 10.27
N THR A 593 3.25 -51.40 11.26
CA THR A 593 4.32 -50.94 12.16
C THR A 593 5.70 -51.49 11.82
N LYS A 594 5.76 -52.68 11.22
CA LYS A 594 6.99 -53.40 10.91
C LYS A 594 7.52 -53.04 9.54
N ILE A 595 8.84 -52.94 9.45
CA ILE A 595 9.53 -52.58 8.19
C ILE A 595 9.40 -53.71 7.16
N ASP A 596 9.56 -54.97 7.59
CA ASP A 596 9.47 -56.14 6.70
C ASP A 596 8.08 -56.31 6.09
N ASP A 597 7.02 -56.08 6.87
CA ASP A 597 5.63 -56.17 6.40
C ASP A 597 5.31 -55.06 5.37
N ALA A 598 5.82 -53.84 5.60
CA ALA A 598 5.67 -52.73 4.66
C ALA A 598 6.38 -53.01 3.32
N LEU A 599 7.60 -53.54 3.35
CA LEU A 599 8.34 -53.93 2.15
C LEU A 599 7.62 -55.05 1.37
N ASN A 600 7.18 -56.10 2.07
CA ASN A 600 6.44 -57.22 1.47
C ASN A 600 5.12 -56.78 0.83
N LEU A 601 4.39 -55.84 1.45
CA LEU A 601 3.18 -55.29 0.85
C LEU A 601 3.48 -54.40 -0.36
N TYR A 602 4.51 -53.56 -0.28
CA TYR A 602 4.93 -52.70 -1.39
C TYR A 602 5.35 -53.52 -2.62
N GLU A 603 6.06 -54.63 -2.44
CA GLU A 603 6.35 -55.55 -3.55
C GLU A 603 5.10 -56.16 -4.19
N LYS A 604 4.12 -56.59 -3.39
CA LYS A 604 2.86 -57.16 -3.89
C LYS A 604 2.06 -56.12 -4.69
N LEU A 605 1.93 -54.91 -4.15
CA LEU A 605 1.27 -53.80 -4.84
C LEU A 605 2.00 -53.43 -6.13
N LYS A 606 3.33 -53.33 -6.11
CA LYS A 606 4.15 -53.05 -7.30
C LYS A 606 3.97 -54.11 -8.39
N LYS A 607 3.91 -55.39 -8.03
CA LYS A 607 3.62 -56.50 -8.96
C LYS A 607 2.21 -56.36 -9.55
N GLN A 608 1.18 -56.10 -8.72
CA GLN A 608 -0.19 -55.87 -9.21
C GLN A 608 -0.30 -54.65 -10.14
N THR A 609 0.33 -53.52 -9.81
CA THR A 609 0.34 -52.35 -10.69
C THR A 609 1.07 -52.65 -12.00
N GLN A 610 2.21 -53.35 -11.97
CA GLN A 610 2.94 -53.74 -13.18
C GLN A 610 2.19 -54.71 -14.10
N MET A 611 1.27 -55.54 -13.57
CA MET A 611 0.38 -56.39 -14.37
C MET A 611 -0.80 -55.62 -14.97
N ASN A 612 -1.21 -54.50 -14.35
CA ASN A 612 -2.31 -53.67 -14.84
C ASN A 612 -1.86 -52.52 -15.77
N ILE A 613 -0.55 -52.29 -15.92
CA ILE A 613 -0.01 -51.33 -16.89
C ILE A 613 0.07 -52.01 -18.25
N PHE A 614 -0.85 -51.65 -19.14
CA PHE A 614 -0.84 -52.05 -20.55
C PHE A 614 0.51 -51.66 -21.20
N LYS A 615 1.21 -52.64 -21.77
CA LYS A 615 2.50 -52.46 -22.41
C LYS A 615 2.34 -52.52 -23.92
N GLN A 616 2.11 -51.35 -24.50
CA GLN A 616 1.95 -51.17 -25.95
C GLN A 616 3.00 -51.94 -26.78
N ASP A 617 4.28 -51.88 -26.43
CA ASP A 617 5.38 -52.57 -27.13
C ASP A 617 5.26 -54.10 -27.18
N GLN A 618 4.55 -54.72 -26.22
CA GLN A 618 4.43 -56.18 -26.06
C GLN A 618 3.02 -56.70 -26.40
N GLU A 619 1.98 -55.89 -26.16
CA GLU A 619 0.56 -56.28 -26.23
C GLU A 619 -0.17 -55.68 -27.44
N MET A 620 0.46 -54.74 -28.17
CA MET A 620 -0.04 -54.29 -29.47
C MET A 620 0.58 -55.14 -30.59
N GLU A 621 -0.28 -55.74 -31.39
CA GLU A 621 0.09 -56.54 -32.55
C GLU A 621 0.09 -55.66 -33.82
N CYS A 622 1.02 -55.93 -34.72
CA CYS A 622 1.15 -55.28 -36.03
C CYS A 622 1.37 -56.36 -37.11
N GLU A 623 0.76 -56.13 -38.26
CA GLU A 623 0.90 -56.98 -39.45
C GLU A 623 1.93 -56.41 -40.42
N ASP A 624 2.84 -57.26 -40.88
CA ASP A 624 3.71 -56.96 -42.01
C ASP A 624 2.92 -56.97 -43.35
N SER A 625 3.51 -56.36 -44.38
CA SER A 625 3.13 -56.44 -45.80
C SER A 625 2.79 -57.84 -46.32
N LYS A 626 3.31 -58.91 -45.68
CA LYS A 626 3.03 -60.32 -46.00
C LYS A 626 1.89 -60.95 -45.16
N GLY A 627 1.25 -60.19 -44.27
CA GLY A 627 0.16 -60.66 -43.41
C GLY A 627 0.60 -61.43 -42.16
N ASN A 628 1.88 -61.36 -41.78
CA ASN A 628 2.39 -61.99 -40.56
C ASN A 628 2.18 -61.05 -39.36
N VAL A 629 1.45 -61.53 -38.34
CA VAL A 629 1.18 -60.80 -37.09
C VAL A 629 2.35 -60.96 -36.11
N MET A 630 2.84 -59.86 -35.55
CA MET A 630 3.87 -59.84 -34.51
C MET A 630 3.73 -58.61 -33.60
N ASN A 631 4.31 -58.63 -32.39
CA ASN A 631 4.24 -57.46 -31.51
C ASN A 631 5.02 -56.27 -32.09
N VAL A 632 4.59 -55.04 -31.75
CA VAL A 632 5.19 -53.78 -32.23
C VAL A 632 6.72 -53.77 -32.08
N LYS A 633 7.25 -54.29 -30.96
CA LYS A 633 8.69 -54.32 -30.74
C LYS A 633 9.44 -55.24 -31.71
N ALA A 634 8.97 -56.46 -31.94
CA ALA A 634 9.57 -57.36 -32.91
C ALA A 634 9.49 -56.80 -34.33
N TYR A 635 8.37 -56.15 -34.66
CA TYR A 635 8.21 -55.44 -35.93
C TYR A 635 9.25 -54.32 -36.11
N ASP A 636 9.41 -53.45 -35.11
CA ASP A 636 10.38 -52.35 -35.19
C ASP A 636 11.84 -52.83 -35.18
N ASP A 637 12.17 -53.90 -34.43
CA ASP A 637 13.51 -54.50 -34.41
C ASP A 637 13.84 -55.19 -35.75
N LEU A 638 12.91 -55.92 -36.37
CA LEU A 638 13.09 -56.53 -37.70
C LEU A 638 13.15 -55.48 -38.82
N LYS A 639 12.36 -54.41 -38.71
CA LYS A 639 12.39 -53.26 -39.63
C LYS A 639 13.74 -52.52 -39.54
N ARG A 640 14.31 -52.37 -38.34
CA ARG A 640 15.67 -51.83 -38.14
C ARG A 640 16.77 -52.73 -38.71
N GLN A 641 16.53 -54.04 -38.74
CA GLN A 641 17.42 -55.02 -39.38
C GLN A 641 17.21 -55.13 -40.91
N GLY A 642 16.20 -54.46 -41.47
CA GLY A 642 15.90 -54.51 -42.91
C GLY A 642 15.30 -55.85 -43.38
N LEU A 643 14.64 -56.59 -42.48
CA LEU A 643 14.07 -57.92 -42.73
C LEU A 643 12.56 -57.92 -43.04
N LEU A 644 11.93 -56.74 -42.99
CA LEU A 644 10.52 -56.46 -43.33
C LEU A 644 10.46 -55.52 -44.53
#